data_AF-A0A1G7CNT0-F1
#
_entry.id   AF-A0A1G7CNT0-F1
#
_cell.length_a   1.000
_cell.length_b   1.000
_cell.length_c   1.000
_cell.angle_alpha   90.00
_cell.angle_beta   90.00
_cell.angle_gamma   90.00
#
_symmetry.space_group_name_H-M   'P 1'
#
loop_
_entity.id
_entity.type
_entity.pdbx_description
1 polymer ?
#
loop_
_entity_poly.entity_id
_entity_poly.type
_entity_poly.pdbx_seq_one_letter_code
_entity_poly.pdbx_strand_id
1 'polypeptide(L)'
;MISDPPFSPRLRALLQDDPSFVGVIGFEDGAAAFAPLLPDDVAAVELQRLPERASAAVTQSPFTHLGAAIIVARTLTDLAEAAIYGEFLPTGRHLYIEVVHMAEPSRPTSIALPQTRPWRTLTEQRIRRSKTGQWSVEVVLDQAVDLASLLRGSIAHRSPRSRPRAPRIGLAGRAAVAWGAGTAAYAIAPTAADGTAPADAYPEADLVLHSLPAETVPTWDGHARLVDRRPAAPARTGGLFPDWREPVHGAPGPQHLPPVNEYLVNPIGFRWDTPPDDPVMSYDNRSWRLYPTDADAFSMPASGTVTDLEVERCRAFRSVAIDWDSHPGTTAGAAAIAGLAAAGVPLVSHGRSPGWARALGDDLLAHIDRYRPRDLHDPLLRELHSVRLRRTAMSLHGSARRRRDGGLAADPDDTVSVILCTRRPTFLSAVFAQIAAQRHDRLELVLVLHGIAAEHPQVKAAVTEASLPMRIVEVPAEAAFGTALNAGVRAASGKYVTKFDDDDWYGPHHVPDLLLAAHYSGADLVGTQPEFVHLEQLDTTIHKRPGRSERFSVHVSGATMLIRREDLLELGGYRPLRTSEDRGLLQDVQRGGGAVYCTHGLNFLVSRRVQGHTWNAAPTSFLRNNDRQWHRVDLGPAIAADTLEDHLRARKGTVAQR
;
A
#
# COMPACT_ATOMS: atom_id res chain seq x y z
N MET A 1 18.37 19.09 14.44
CA MET A 1 18.90 20.10 13.52
C MET A 1 19.34 19.39 12.26
N ILE A 2 18.72 19.68 11.12
CA ILE A 2 19.16 19.10 9.85
C ILE A 2 20.44 19.83 9.46
N SER A 3 21.57 19.13 9.41
CA SER A 3 22.72 19.57 8.62
C SER A 3 22.22 19.72 7.18
N ASP A 4 22.22 20.95 6.65
CA ASP A 4 21.78 21.35 5.30
C ASP A 4 21.17 20.23 4.46
N PRO A 5 19.83 20.18 4.27
CA PRO A 5 19.25 19.26 3.30
C PRO A 5 19.98 19.49 1.96
N PRO A 6 20.42 18.45 1.24
CA PRO A 6 21.26 18.63 0.07
C PRO A 6 20.46 19.15 -1.14
N PHE A 7 19.76 20.29 -1.03
CA PHE A 7 18.87 20.85 -2.05
C PHE A 7 19.50 20.87 -3.43
N SER A 8 18.72 20.50 -4.44
CA SER A 8 19.23 20.48 -5.80
C SER A 8 19.70 21.87 -6.25
N PRO A 9 20.74 21.98 -7.09
CA PRO A 9 21.15 23.28 -7.65
C PRO A 9 20.01 23.99 -8.38
N ARG A 10 19.08 23.23 -8.98
CA ARG A 10 17.90 23.78 -9.65
C ARG A 10 16.93 24.42 -8.66
N LEU A 11 16.65 23.76 -7.54
CA LEU A 11 15.81 24.34 -6.48
C LEU A 11 16.43 25.63 -5.93
N ARG A 12 17.73 25.64 -5.63
CA ARG A 12 18.42 26.85 -5.14
C ARG A 12 18.32 28.02 -6.10
N ALA A 13 18.50 27.78 -7.41
CA ALA A 13 18.33 28.80 -8.42
C ALA A 13 16.88 29.33 -8.48
N LEU A 14 15.89 28.42 -8.50
CA LEU A 14 14.47 28.81 -8.54
C LEU A 14 14.02 29.59 -7.30
N LEU A 15 14.56 29.24 -6.13
CA LEU A 15 14.28 29.98 -4.89
C LEU A 15 14.84 31.41 -4.95
N GLN A 16 15.92 31.66 -5.69
CA GLN A 16 16.55 32.99 -5.81
C GLN A 16 15.99 33.84 -6.96
N ASP A 17 15.47 33.21 -8.02
CA ASP A 17 15.09 33.91 -9.25
C ASP A 17 13.84 34.80 -9.08
N ASP A 18 12.72 34.25 -8.55
CA ASP A 18 11.48 34.97 -8.13
C ASP A 18 10.34 33.94 -7.82
N PRO A 19 10.35 33.25 -6.66
CA PRO A 19 9.28 32.33 -6.30
C PRO A 19 8.02 33.06 -5.80
N SER A 20 6.87 32.82 -6.44
CA SER A 20 5.59 33.38 -5.97
C SER A 20 5.00 32.64 -4.78
N PHE A 21 5.37 31.37 -4.58
CA PHE A 21 4.92 30.57 -3.46
C PHE A 21 5.94 29.48 -3.14
N VAL A 22 6.26 29.29 -1.86
CA VAL A 22 7.15 28.21 -1.41
C VAL A 22 6.46 27.42 -0.31
N GLY A 23 5.92 26.24 -0.66
CA GLY A 23 5.31 25.30 0.25
C GLY A 23 6.30 24.23 0.70
N VAL A 24 6.39 23.99 2.01
CA VAL A 24 7.22 22.93 2.58
C VAL A 24 6.40 21.98 3.44
N ILE A 25 6.73 20.68 3.40
CA ILE A 25 6.01 19.64 4.18
C ILE A 25 6.92 18.48 4.60
N GLY A 26 6.65 17.90 5.76
CA GLY A 26 7.39 16.76 6.31
C GLY A 26 8.69 17.11 7.04
N PHE A 27 9.03 18.39 7.20
CA PHE A 27 10.24 18.84 7.91
C PHE A 27 9.92 19.33 9.32
N GLU A 28 10.80 19.07 10.28
CA GLU A 28 10.77 19.75 11.58
C GLU A 28 11.25 21.19 11.41
N ASP A 29 10.43 22.17 11.78
CA ASP A 29 10.70 23.61 11.61
C ASP A 29 11.10 23.99 10.17
N GLY A 30 10.43 23.36 9.19
CA GLY A 30 10.75 23.49 7.77
C GLY A 30 10.81 24.93 7.31
N ALA A 31 9.84 25.78 7.66
CA ALA A 31 9.85 27.18 7.24
C ALA A 31 11.13 27.92 7.68
N ALA A 32 11.61 27.67 8.89
CA ALA A 32 12.83 28.28 9.42
C ALA A 32 14.09 27.75 8.71
N ALA A 33 14.11 26.47 8.33
CA ALA A 33 15.22 25.88 7.59
C ALA A 33 15.37 26.41 6.16
N PHE A 34 14.26 26.83 5.53
CA PHE A 34 14.26 27.37 4.17
C PHE A 34 14.39 28.90 4.11
N ALA A 35 14.07 29.60 5.20
CA ALA A 35 14.17 31.07 5.27
C ALA A 35 15.51 31.65 4.77
N PRO A 36 16.69 31.08 5.09
CA PRO A 36 17.97 31.61 4.61
C PRO A 36 18.20 31.46 3.09
N LEU A 37 17.38 30.68 2.39
CA LEU A 37 17.49 30.40 0.96
C LEU A 37 16.56 31.24 0.09
N LEU A 38 15.73 32.07 0.71
CA LEU A 38 14.68 32.85 0.06
C LEU A 38 15.07 34.34 -0.03
N PRO A 39 14.55 35.06 -1.03
CA PRO A 39 14.55 36.52 -1.05
C PRO A 39 13.87 37.09 0.20
N ASP A 40 14.27 38.29 0.63
CA ASP A 40 13.81 38.91 1.88
C ASP A 40 12.28 39.11 1.95
N ASP A 41 11.59 39.16 0.82
CA ASP A 41 10.15 39.34 0.68
C ASP A 41 9.35 38.04 0.52
N VAL A 42 10.01 36.88 0.44
CA VAL A 42 9.36 35.58 0.30
C VAL A 42 9.56 34.73 1.54
N ALA A 43 8.46 34.20 2.09
CA ALA A 43 8.50 33.27 3.22
C ALA A 43 8.09 31.86 2.78
N ALA A 44 8.84 30.86 3.26
CA ALA A 44 8.40 29.47 3.18
C ALA A 44 7.17 29.25 4.08
N VAL A 45 6.19 28.54 3.55
CA VAL A 45 4.96 28.20 4.25
C VAL A 45 4.92 26.70 4.52
N GLU A 46 4.79 26.33 5.78
CA GLU A 46 4.43 24.96 6.14
C GLU A 46 2.99 24.70 5.69
N LEU A 47 2.81 23.82 4.69
CA LEU A 47 1.51 23.60 4.07
C LEU A 47 0.43 23.18 5.08
N GLN A 48 0.82 22.39 6.07
CA GLN A 48 -0.02 21.97 7.20
C GLN A 48 -0.54 23.11 8.10
N ARG A 49 0.03 24.32 7.99
CA ARG A 49 -0.39 25.52 8.74
C ARG A 49 -1.24 26.50 7.94
N LEU A 50 -1.43 26.27 6.64
CA LEU A 50 -2.27 27.13 5.79
C LEU A 50 -3.70 27.34 6.33
N PRO A 51 -4.39 26.31 6.87
CA PRO A 51 -5.75 26.50 7.39
C PRO A 51 -5.85 27.48 8.58
N GLU A 52 -4.76 27.69 9.33
CA GLU A 52 -4.67 28.63 10.46
C GLU A 52 -4.48 30.08 9.97
N ARG A 53 -3.78 30.28 8.84
CA ARG A 53 -3.45 31.60 8.27
C ARG A 53 -4.49 32.11 7.26
N ALA A 54 -5.29 31.20 6.68
CA ALA A 54 -6.34 31.56 5.73
C ALA A 54 -7.47 32.41 6.34
N SER A 55 -7.65 32.36 7.67
CA SER A 55 -8.56 33.24 8.41
C SER A 55 -8.10 34.72 8.43
N ALA A 56 -6.80 35.00 8.22
CA ALA A 56 -6.24 36.35 8.37
C ALA A 56 -5.49 36.93 7.15
N ALA A 57 -5.00 36.13 6.19
CA ALA A 57 -4.07 36.65 5.17
C ALA A 57 -4.27 36.16 3.72
N VAL A 58 -4.92 35.02 3.48
CA VAL A 58 -4.96 34.42 2.13
C VAL A 58 -6.02 35.06 1.23
N THR A 59 -6.98 35.78 1.80
CA THR A 59 -8.03 36.51 1.05
C THR A 59 -7.63 37.91 0.58
N GLN A 60 -6.43 38.42 0.92
CA GLN A 60 -6.06 39.81 0.60
C GLN A 60 -4.72 40.03 -0.10
N SER A 61 -3.94 38.99 -0.44
CA SER A 61 -2.80 39.19 -1.34
C SER A 61 -3.12 38.64 -2.74
N PRO A 62 -3.28 39.48 -3.77
CA PRO A 62 -3.31 38.99 -5.12
C PRO A 62 -1.89 38.47 -5.41
N PHE A 63 -1.72 37.16 -5.53
CA PHE A 63 -0.53 36.58 -6.17
C PHE A 63 -0.61 36.94 -7.67
N THR A 64 -0.43 38.23 -7.99
CA THR A 64 -0.60 38.83 -9.33
C THR A 64 0.67 38.75 -10.17
N HIS A 65 1.77 38.24 -9.62
CA HIS A 65 3.00 37.98 -10.36
C HIS A 65 3.03 36.52 -10.81
N LEU A 66 3.31 36.30 -12.09
CA LEU A 66 3.34 34.99 -12.76
C LEU A 66 4.61 34.19 -12.41
N GLY A 67 5.01 34.14 -11.13
CA GLY A 67 6.21 33.42 -10.69
C GLY A 67 5.93 31.96 -10.33
N ALA A 68 6.97 31.26 -9.86
CA ALA A 68 6.94 29.82 -9.63
C ALA A 68 6.27 29.46 -8.29
N ALA A 69 5.39 28.45 -8.30
CA ALA A 69 5.03 27.74 -7.08
C ALA A 69 6.00 26.58 -6.87
N ILE A 70 6.69 26.58 -5.73
CA ILE A 70 7.69 25.60 -5.36
C ILE A 70 7.14 24.79 -4.20
N ILE A 71 7.04 23.47 -4.37
CA ILE A 71 6.62 22.53 -3.33
C ILE A 71 7.81 21.63 -2.99
N VAL A 72 8.28 21.70 -1.75
CA VAL A 72 9.37 20.85 -1.27
C VAL A 72 8.83 19.90 -0.21
N ALA A 73 8.86 18.60 -0.51
CA ALA A 73 8.43 17.55 0.37
C ALA A 73 9.64 16.74 0.84
N ARG A 74 9.66 16.36 2.13
CA ARG A 74 10.73 15.51 2.65
C ARG A 74 10.70 14.13 1.96
N THR A 75 9.52 13.55 1.81
CA THR A 75 9.30 12.22 1.21
C THR A 75 8.16 12.22 0.21
N LEU A 76 7.98 11.11 -0.51
CA LEU A 76 6.84 10.95 -1.40
C LEU A 76 5.53 10.86 -0.60
N THR A 77 5.58 10.31 0.61
CA THR A 77 4.42 10.30 1.52
C THR A 77 3.99 11.72 1.86
N ASP A 78 4.95 12.58 2.19
CA ASP A 78 4.68 13.99 2.52
C ASP A 78 4.15 14.76 1.30
N LEU A 79 4.63 14.45 0.08
CA LEU A 79 4.09 15.07 -1.16
C LEU A 79 2.62 14.68 -1.40
N ALA A 80 2.24 13.44 -1.12
CA ALA A 80 0.85 13.04 -1.24
C ALA A 80 -0.04 13.75 -0.20
N GLU A 81 0.47 14.00 1.01
CA GLU A 81 -0.24 14.82 1.99
C GLU A 81 -0.35 16.29 1.53
N ALA A 82 0.68 16.83 0.87
CA ALA A 82 0.64 18.20 0.32
C ALA A 82 -0.56 18.43 -0.60
N ALA A 83 -0.99 17.41 -1.35
CA ALA A 83 -2.13 17.52 -2.26
C ALA A 83 -3.46 17.79 -1.55
N ILE A 84 -3.61 17.45 -0.27
CA ILE A 84 -4.78 17.80 0.55
C ILE A 84 -4.91 19.31 0.69
N TYR A 85 -3.77 20.01 0.73
CA TYR A 85 -3.68 21.46 0.84
C TYR A 85 -3.62 22.15 -0.54
N GLY A 86 -3.81 21.40 -1.64
CA GLY A 86 -3.66 21.90 -2.99
C GLY A 86 -4.55 23.10 -3.31
N GLU A 87 -5.76 23.17 -2.75
CA GLU A 87 -6.71 24.29 -2.96
C GLU A 87 -6.19 25.65 -2.45
N PHE A 88 -5.18 25.65 -1.59
CA PHE A 88 -4.53 26.87 -1.12
C PHE A 88 -3.37 27.33 -2.04
N LEU A 89 -3.03 26.56 -3.07
CA LEU A 89 -1.99 26.93 -4.02
C LEU A 89 -2.49 28.02 -4.97
N PRO A 90 -1.62 28.96 -5.39
CA PRO A 90 -2.01 29.99 -6.34
C PRO A 90 -2.23 29.40 -7.72
N THR A 91 -3.00 30.10 -8.56
CA THR A 91 -2.96 29.90 -10.01
C THR A 91 -1.63 30.37 -10.56
N GLY A 92 -1.01 29.62 -11.46
CA GLY A 92 0.31 30.00 -11.98
C GLY A 92 0.71 29.26 -13.26
N ARG A 93 1.88 29.63 -13.79
CA ARG A 93 2.45 29.07 -15.02
C ARG A 93 3.60 28.10 -14.78
N HIS A 94 4.11 28.05 -13.56
CA HIS A 94 5.32 27.29 -13.24
C HIS A 94 5.13 26.59 -11.90
N LEU A 95 5.21 25.26 -11.93
CA LEU A 95 5.20 24.40 -10.75
C LEU A 95 6.52 23.65 -10.68
N TYR A 96 7.21 23.77 -9.56
CA TYR A 96 8.37 22.96 -9.23
C TYR A 96 8.07 22.12 -7.99
N ILE A 97 8.29 20.82 -8.07
CA ILE A 97 8.16 19.88 -6.96
C ILE A 97 9.52 19.24 -6.72
N GLU A 98 9.97 19.20 -5.47
CA GLU A 98 11.15 18.42 -5.06
C GLU A 98 10.82 17.52 -3.88
N VAL A 99 11.13 16.23 -4.06
CA VAL A 99 11.11 15.21 -3.00
C VAL A 99 12.56 14.96 -2.60
N VAL A 100 12.90 15.34 -1.36
CA VAL A 100 14.28 15.32 -0.87
C VAL A 100 14.79 13.89 -0.67
N HIS A 101 13.96 13.02 -0.11
CA HIS A 101 14.27 11.61 0.13
C HIS A 101 13.24 10.72 -0.53
N MET A 102 13.68 9.94 -1.51
CA MET A 102 12.84 8.94 -2.17
C MET A 102 13.43 7.55 -2.01
N ALA A 103 12.70 6.72 -1.25
CA ALA A 103 13.09 5.34 -0.99
C ALA A 103 13.26 4.57 -2.29
N GLU A 104 14.30 3.72 -2.40
CA GLU A 104 14.64 2.99 -3.63
C GLU A 104 13.46 2.25 -4.28
N PRO A 105 12.63 1.50 -3.53
CA PRO A 105 11.50 0.77 -4.10
C PRO A 105 10.32 1.67 -4.48
N SER A 106 10.30 2.90 -3.94
CA SER A 106 9.24 3.89 -4.16
C SER A 106 9.55 4.89 -5.27
N ARG A 107 10.58 4.65 -6.09
CA ARG A 107 10.99 5.57 -7.15
C ARG A 107 10.09 5.43 -8.38
N PRO A 108 9.16 6.37 -8.66
CA PRO A 108 8.40 6.33 -9.89
C PRO A 108 9.36 6.52 -11.07
N THR A 109 9.14 5.77 -12.14
CA THR A 109 9.90 5.91 -13.40
C THR A 109 9.24 6.90 -14.36
N SER A 110 8.02 7.34 -14.06
CA SER A 110 7.25 8.29 -14.85
C SER A 110 6.29 9.11 -13.99
N ILE A 111 5.76 10.20 -14.54
CA ILE A 111 4.67 10.96 -13.95
C ILE A 111 3.49 10.88 -14.89
N ALA A 112 2.36 10.39 -14.39
CA ALA A 112 1.08 10.50 -15.06
C ALA A 112 0.50 11.89 -14.78
N LEU A 113 0.91 12.88 -15.57
CA LEU A 113 0.24 14.18 -15.54
C LEU A 113 -1.26 14.00 -15.91
N PRO A 114 -2.16 14.80 -15.33
CA PRO A 114 -3.60 14.58 -15.49
C PRO A 114 -4.01 14.78 -16.95
N GLN A 115 -4.93 13.97 -17.49
CA GLN A 115 -5.43 14.11 -18.87
C GLN A 115 -6.25 15.40 -19.14
N THR A 116 -6.29 16.33 -18.19
CA THR A 116 -7.08 17.57 -18.27
C THR A 116 -6.42 18.62 -19.18
N ARG A 117 -7.08 19.78 -19.31
CA ARG A 117 -6.75 20.88 -20.23
C ARG A 117 -5.31 21.46 -20.26
N PRO A 118 -4.41 21.31 -19.24
CA PRO A 118 -3.10 21.97 -19.26
C PRO A 118 -2.16 21.58 -20.41
N TRP A 119 -2.45 20.50 -21.14
CA TRP A 119 -1.57 20.03 -22.22
C TRP A 119 -1.44 20.97 -23.39
N ARG A 120 -2.50 21.72 -23.71
CA ARG A 120 -2.43 22.73 -24.78
C ARG A 120 -1.46 23.86 -24.45
N THR A 121 -1.18 24.03 -23.15
CA THR A 121 -0.40 25.13 -22.61
C THR A 121 0.97 24.65 -22.10
N LEU A 122 1.24 23.34 -22.08
CA LEU A 122 2.50 22.79 -21.57
C LEU A 122 3.65 23.12 -22.52
N THR A 123 4.60 23.93 -22.05
CA THR A 123 5.80 24.29 -22.81
C THR A 123 6.99 23.42 -22.42
N GLU A 124 7.10 23.06 -21.14
CA GLU A 124 8.21 22.25 -20.66
C GLU A 124 7.80 21.35 -19.49
N GLN A 125 8.27 20.10 -19.53
CA GLN A 125 8.25 19.18 -18.41
C GLN A 125 9.65 18.60 -18.22
N ARG A 126 10.22 18.74 -17.02
CA ARG A 126 11.49 18.10 -16.66
C ARG A 126 11.28 17.22 -15.44
N ILE A 127 11.71 15.97 -15.55
CA ILE A 127 11.75 15.03 -14.43
C ILE A 127 13.21 14.70 -14.19
N ARG A 128 13.68 14.94 -12.97
CA ARG A 128 15.08 14.71 -12.59
C ARG A 128 15.14 13.77 -11.42
N ARG A 129 16.18 12.93 -11.42
CA ARG A 129 16.52 12.06 -10.30
C ARG A 129 18.01 12.13 -10.04
N SER A 130 18.38 12.37 -8.78
CA SER A 130 19.78 12.34 -8.37
C SER A 130 20.22 10.94 -7.96
N LYS A 131 21.55 10.73 -7.91
CA LYS A 131 22.14 9.51 -7.31
C LYS A 131 21.86 9.40 -5.81
N THR A 132 21.64 10.53 -5.14
CA THR A 132 21.36 10.62 -3.68
C THR A 132 19.89 10.38 -3.34
N GLY A 133 19.05 10.05 -4.32
CA GLY A 133 17.64 9.70 -4.10
C GLY A 133 16.69 10.88 -4.10
N GLN A 134 17.12 12.06 -4.55
CA GLN A 134 16.21 13.18 -4.80
C GLN A 134 15.47 12.99 -6.10
N TRP A 135 14.26 13.50 -6.13
CA TRP A 135 13.42 13.53 -7.31
C TRP A 135 12.78 14.89 -7.46
N SER A 136 12.76 15.43 -8.67
CA SER A 136 12.07 16.68 -8.91
C SER A 136 11.32 16.69 -10.23
N VAL A 137 10.27 17.51 -10.22
CA VAL A 137 9.35 17.72 -11.33
C VAL A 137 9.26 19.20 -11.55
N GLU A 138 9.54 19.63 -12.77
CA GLU A 138 9.36 21.01 -13.19
C GLU A 138 8.36 21.02 -14.34
N VAL A 139 7.29 21.79 -14.20
CA VAL A 139 6.25 21.99 -15.21
C VAL A 139 6.15 23.47 -15.50
N VAL A 140 6.33 23.85 -16.76
CA VAL A 140 6.20 25.23 -17.24
C VAL A 140 5.11 25.28 -18.31
N LEU A 141 4.26 26.30 -18.21
CA LEU A 141 3.10 26.51 -19.04
C LEU A 141 3.12 27.91 -19.67
N ASP A 142 2.52 28.07 -20.84
CA ASP A 142 2.35 29.38 -21.48
C ASP A 142 1.15 30.17 -20.92
N GLN A 143 0.20 29.50 -20.26
CA GLN A 143 -0.97 30.07 -19.61
C GLN A 143 -1.08 29.65 -18.15
N ALA A 144 -1.65 30.53 -17.33
CA ALA A 144 -1.87 30.25 -15.92
C ALA A 144 -2.99 29.22 -15.75
N VAL A 145 -2.75 28.21 -14.92
CA VAL A 145 -3.73 27.17 -14.57
C VAL A 145 -3.81 27.01 -13.07
N ASP A 146 -4.82 26.25 -12.62
CA ASP A 146 -4.87 25.73 -11.25
C ASP A 146 -3.71 24.75 -11.01
N LEU A 147 -2.78 25.13 -10.13
CA LEU A 147 -1.62 24.32 -9.79
C LEU A 147 -1.95 23.15 -8.86
N ALA A 148 -3.10 23.18 -8.16
CA ALA A 148 -3.58 22.07 -7.35
C ALA A 148 -3.81 20.82 -8.21
N SER A 149 -4.45 20.99 -9.36
CA SER A 149 -4.66 19.93 -10.35
C SER A 149 -3.35 19.29 -10.84
N LEU A 150 -2.29 20.10 -11.05
CA LEU A 150 -0.98 19.59 -11.46
C LEU A 150 -0.27 18.83 -10.32
N LEU A 151 -0.33 19.36 -9.10
CA LEU A 151 0.20 18.68 -7.91
C LEU A 151 -0.49 17.33 -7.71
N ARG A 152 -1.83 17.27 -7.77
CA ARG A 152 -2.60 16.01 -7.71
C ARG A 152 -2.23 15.05 -8.84
N GLY A 153 -1.97 15.55 -10.05
CA GLY A 153 -1.46 14.73 -11.15
C GLY A 153 -0.08 14.13 -10.87
N SER A 154 0.82 14.90 -10.25
CA SER A 154 2.18 14.41 -9.94
C SER A 154 2.21 13.20 -8.99
N ILE A 155 1.19 13.06 -8.14
CA ILE A 155 1.02 11.93 -7.20
C ILE A 155 0.15 10.80 -7.75
N ALA A 156 -0.63 11.04 -8.81
CA ALA A 156 -1.64 10.12 -9.32
C ALA A 156 -1.07 8.82 -9.90
N HIS A 157 0.22 8.73 -10.26
CA HIS A 157 0.82 7.51 -10.81
C HIS A 157 0.85 6.32 -9.83
N ARG A 158 0.64 6.56 -8.52
CA ARG A 158 0.52 5.51 -7.49
C ARG A 158 -0.91 5.30 -7.00
N SER A 159 -1.83 6.16 -7.41
CA SER A 159 -3.25 5.94 -7.17
C SER A 159 -3.79 5.19 -8.39
N PRO A 160 -4.54 4.10 -8.23
CA PRO A 160 -5.14 3.41 -9.37
C PRO A 160 -5.90 4.44 -10.22
N ARG A 161 -5.86 4.27 -11.55
CA ARG A 161 -6.64 5.06 -12.53
C ARG A 161 -7.99 5.39 -11.90
N SER A 162 -8.31 6.69 -11.86
CA SER A 162 -9.50 7.28 -11.23
C SER A 162 -10.60 6.24 -10.98
N ARG A 163 -10.74 5.78 -9.72
CA ARG A 163 -11.82 4.84 -9.38
C ARG A 163 -13.12 5.60 -9.66
N PRO A 164 -14.05 5.11 -10.49
CA PRO A 164 -15.20 5.90 -10.92
C PRO A 164 -16.13 6.41 -9.78
N ARG A 165 -15.93 6.01 -8.51
CA ARG A 165 -16.69 6.45 -7.33
C ARG A 165 -15.91 6.40 -6.01
N ALA A 166 -14.66 6.84 -5.96
CA ALA A 166 -14.01 7.02 -4.64
C ALA A 166 -14.78 8.12 -3.85
N PRO A 167 -15.13 7.91 -2.57
CA PRO A 167 -15.87 8.88 -1.80
C PRO A 167 -15.05 10.15 -1.60
N ARG A 168 -15.67 11.31 -1.79
CA ARG A 168 -15.08 12.63 -1.52
C ARG A 168 -15.20 12.92 -0.04
N ILE A 169 -14.07 13.25 0.59
CA ILE A 169 -14.01 13.44 2.04
C ILE A 169 -13.71 14.91 2.35
N GLY A 170 -14.66 15.60 2.98
CA GLY A 170 -14.44 16.90 3.60
C GLY A 170 -13.74 16.77 4.94
N LEU A 171 -12.78 17.65 5.22
CA LEU A 171 -11.97 17.61 6.43
C LEU A 171 -12.25 18.84 7.30
N ALA A 172 -13.05 18.72 8.35
CA ALA A 172 -13.38 19.82 9.25
C ALA A 172 -12.52 19.76 10.53
N GLY A 173 -11.55 20.68 10.62
CA GLY A 173 -10.62 20.79 11.75
C GLY A 173 -9.25 20.16 11.49
N ARG A 174 -8.26 20.58 12.30
CA ARG A 174 -6.84 20.29 12.05
C ARG A 174 -6.49 18.81 12.17
N ALA A 175 -7.07 18.10 13.14
CA ALA A 175 -6.79 16.68 13.34
C ALA A 175 -7.46 15.80 12.27
N ALA A 176 -8.51 16.28 11.59
CA ALA A 176 -9.20 15.55 10.53
C ALA A 176 -8.28 15.18 9.36
N VAL A 177 -7.20 15.93 9.11
CA VAL A 177 -6.24 15.63 8.02
C VAL A 177 -5.63 14.23 8.14
N ALA A 178 -5.19 13.81 9.33
CA ALA A 178 -4.67 12.45 9.49
C ALA A 178 -5.75 11.39 9.28
N TRP A 179 -7.02 11.74 9.49
CA TRP A 179 -8.16 10.85 9.20
C TRP A 179 -8.50 10.77 7.71
N GLY A 180 -8.04 11.74 6.90
CA GLY A 180 -8.11 11.74 5.45
C GLY A 180 -6.98 10.96 4.75
N ALA A 181 -6.08 10.31 5.49
CA ALA A 181 -5.00 9.50 4.93
C ALA A 181 -5.53 8.45 3.94
N GLY A 182 -4.86 8.32 2.78
CA GLY A 182 -5.30 7.46 1.67
C GLY A 182 -6.35 8.09 0.75
N THR A 183 -6.81 9.32 1.03
CA THR A 183 -7.82 10.02 0.23
C THR A 183 -7.33 11.33 -0.37
N ALA A 184 -6.03 11.61 -0.36
CA ALA A 184 -5.47 12.89 -0.80
C ALA A 184 -5.91 13.35 -2.20
N ALA A 185 -6.13 12.41 -3.13
CA ALA A 185 -6.64 12.73 -4.47
C ALA A 185 -8.12 13.21 -4.46
N TYR A 186 -8.89 12.84 -3.43
CA TYR A 186 -10.35 13.02 -3.31
C TYR A 186 -10.76 13.84 -2.07
N ALA A 187 -9.79 14.34 -1.30
CA ALA A 187 -10.04 15.17 -0.13
C ALA A 187 -10.46 16.58 -0.59
N ILE A 188 -11.47 17.12 0.10
CA ILE A 188 -11.88 18.51 0.00
C ILE A 188 -11.22 19.23 1.18
N ALA A 189 -10.42 20.25 0.85
CA ALA A 189 -9.56 20.94 1.78
C ALA A 189 -10.32 21.47 3.02
N PRO A 190 -9.64 21.60 4.17
CA PRO A 190 -10.26 22.10 5.38
C PRO A 190 -10.71 23.56 5.26
N THR A 191 -11.94 23.84 5.70
CA THR A 191 -12.43 25.21 5.91
C THR A 191 -11.93 25.75 7.25
N ALA A 192 -11.71 27.08 7.31
CA ALA A 192 -11.05 27.87 8.36
C ALA A 192 -10.93 27.24 9.78
N ALA A 193 -9.75 27.41 10.39
CA ALA A 193 -9.37 26.86 11.70
C ALA A 193 -10.26 27.26 12.90
N ASP A 194 -11.15 28.26 12.75
CA ASP A 194 -12.10 28.66 13.80
C ASP A 194 -13.29 27.68 13.94
N GLY A 195 -13.40 26.69 13.06
CA GLY A 195 -14.38 25.62 13.17
C GLY A 195 -15.80 26.03 12.81
N THR A 196 -16.01 27.22 12.25
CA THR A 196 -17.34 27.75 11.92
C THR A 196 -17.87 27.32 10.56
N ALA A 197 -17.26 26.29 9.94
CA ALA A 197 -17.64 25.79 8.63
C ALA A 197 -19.17 25.52 8.57
N PRO A 198 -19.93 26.35 7.83
CA PRO A 198 -21.37 26.12 7.68
C PRO A 198 -21.58 24.81 6.92
N ALA A 199 -22.73 24.15 7.08
CA ALA A 199 -22.89 22.79 6.54
C ALA A 199 -22.94 22.72 5.00
N ASP A 200 -23.04 23.88 4.34
CA ASP A 200 -22.89 24.08 2.90
C ASP A 200 -21.42 24.24 2.45
N ALA A 201 -20.45 24.27 3.37
CA ALA A 201 -19.02 24.36 3.08
C ALA A 201 -18.45 23.15 2.31
N TYR A 202 -19.18 22.03 2.33
CA TYR A 202 -18.77 20.78 1.67
C TYR A 202 -19.89 20.26 0.73
N PRO A 203 -20.27 21.03 -0.30
CA PRO A 203 -21.42 20.72 -1.15
C PRO A 203 -21.18 19.49 -2.05
N GLU A 204 -19.93 19.02 -2.15
CA GLU A 204 -19.55 17.88 -2.97
C GLU A 204 -19.01 16.69 -2.16
N ALA A 205 -19.08 16.73 -0.82
CA ALA A 205 -18.55 15.66 0.02
C ALA A 205 -19.57 14.52 0.20
N ASP A 206 -19.10 13.27 0.13
CA ASP A 206 -19.90 12.12 0.56
C ASP A 206 -19.83 11.95 2.09
N LEU A 207 -18.68 12.33 2.67
CA LEU A 207 -18.35 12.19 4.09
C LEU A 207 -17.63 13.45 4.57
N VAL A 208 -17.94 13.94 5.77
CA VAL A 208 -17.16 14.98 6.45
C VAL A 208 -16.59 14.43 7.74
N LEU A 209 -15.26 14.45 7.85
CA LEU A 209 -14.52 14.08 9.05
C LEU A 209 -14.37 15.31 9.92
N HIS A 210 -14.93 15.25 11.11
CA HIS A 210 -14.99 16.38 12.04
C HIS A 210 -14.10 16.13 13.25
N SER A 211 -13.25 17.10 13.60
CA SER A 211 -12.38 17.02 14.77
C SER A 211 -12.40 18.28 15.64
N LEU A 212 -13.48 19.08 15.60
CA LEU A 212 -13.57 20.34 16.33
C LEU A 212 -14.13 20.13 17.76
N PRO A 213 -13.89 21.05 18.71
CA PRO A 213 -14.48 21.00 20.05
C PRO A 213 -16.01 21.08 20.04
N ALA A 214 -16.68 20.44 21.01
CA ALA A 214 -18.15 20.37 21.09
C ALA A 214 -18.85 21.74 21.18
N GLU A 215 -18.17 22.73 21.77
CA GLU A 215 -18.67 24.09 21.96
C GLU A 215 -18.69 24.91 20.66
N THR A 216 -17.99 24.45 19.61
CA THR A 216 -17.87 25.12 18.31
C THR A 216 -18.64 24.41 17.19
N VAL A 217 -19.50 23.44 17.51
CA VAL A 217 -20.22 22.65 16.50
C VAL A 217 -21.55 23.32 16.15
N PRO A 218 -21.69 23.99 14.99
CA PRO A 218 -23.01 24.32 14.47
C PRO A 218 -23.81 23.02 14.22
N THR A 219 -25.14 23.09 14.31
CA THR A 219 -26.02 21.99 13.91
C THR A 219 -25.70 21.58 12.47
N TRP A 220 -25.20 20.36 12.27
CA TRP A 220 -24.91 19.84 10.93
C TRP A 220 -26.22 19.52 10.19
N ASP A 221 -26.59 20.35 9.22
CA ASP A 221 -27.74 20.16 8.32
C ASP A 221 -27.32 19.85 6.87
N GLY A 222 -26.02 19.60 6.65
CA GLY A 222 -25.45 19.28 5.35
C GLY A 222 -25.80 17.86 4.87
N HIS A 223 -25.85 17.67 3.56
CA HIS A 223 -26.20 16.39 2.94
C HIS A 223 -25.14 15.28 3.16
N ALA A 224 -23.87 15.67 3.34
CA ALA A 224 -22.77 14.74 3.57
C ALA A 224 -22.89 14.09 4.95
N ARG A 225 -22.45 12.84 5.07
CA ARG A 225 -22.45 12.17 6.38
C ARG A 225 -21.36 12.74 7.28
N LEU A 226 -21.71 13.18 8.49
CA LEU A 226 -20.74 13.61 9.49
C LEU A 226 -20.17 12.42 10.28
N VAL A 227 -18.85 12.33 10.35
CA VAL A 227 -18.13 11.39 11.22
C VAL A 227 -17.29 12.17 12.21
N ASP A 228 -17.68 12.05 13.46
CA ASP A 228 -17.08 12.75 14.58
C ASP A 228 -15.86 12.01 15.12
N ARG A 229 -14.72 12.71 15.16
CA ARG A 229 -13.40 12.27 15.61
C ARG A 229 -12.87 13.18 16.71
N ARG A 230 -13.77 13.64 17.59
CA ARG A 230 -13.42 14.40 18.79
C ARG A 230 -12.26 13.74 19.57
N PRO A 231 -11.26 14.53 19.98
CA PRO A 231 -10.27 14.07 20.93
C PRO A 231 -10.90 13.76 22.30
N ALA A 232 -10.29 12.86 23.08
CA ALA A 232 -10.87 12.37 24.34
C ALA A 232 -10.80 13.40 25.49
N ALA A 233 -10.08 14.51 25.31
CA ALA A 233 -10.00 15.61 26.26
C ALA A 233 -9.92 16.97 25.54
N PRO A 234 -10.36 18.09 26.14
CA PRO A 234 -10.19 19.40 25.56
C PRO A 234 -8.69 19.75 25.43
N ALA A 235 -8.27 20.09 24.21
CA ALA A 235 -6.89 20.44 23.87
C ALA A 235 -6.37 21.61 24.75
N ARG A 236 -5.23 21.43 25.42
CA ARG A 236 -4.52 22.53 26.09
C ARG A 236 -3.49 23.15 25.14
N THR A 237 -3.89 24.27 24.51
CA THR A 237 -3.06 25.36 23.94
C THR A 237 -1.99 25.06 22.87
N GLY A 238 -2.12 25.72 21.71
CA GLY A 238 -1.05 26.51 21.05
C GLY A 238 0.13 25.82 20.34
N GLY A 239 0.13 24.51 20.13
CA GLY A 239 1.26 23.79 19.50
C GLY A 239 1.27 23.74 17.96
N LEU A 240 2.47 23.67 17.39
CA LEU A 240 2.85 23.67 15.94
C LEU A 240 2.27 22.50 15.10
N PHE A 241 1.63 21.53 15.74
CA PHE A 241 0.96 20.37 15.15
C PHE A 241 -0.37 20.13 15.88
N PRO A 242 -1.41 19.51 15.26
CA PRO A 242 -2.51 18.88 16.00
C PRO A 242 -1.92 18.15 17.20
N ASP A 243 -2.51 18.26 18.39
CA ASP A 243 -1.86 17.77 19.62
C ASP A 243 -1.90 16.23 19.66
N TRP A 244 -1.10 15.58 18.81
CA TRP A 244 -0.96 14.14 18.68
C TRP A 244 -0.39 13.48 19.94
N ARG A 245 -0.03 14.31 20.93
CA ARG A 245 0.39 13.94 22.27
C ARG A 245 -0.78 13.60 23.17
N GLU A 246 -2.01 13.77 22.69
CA GLU A 246 -3.17 13.28 23.40
C GLU A 246 -3.03 11.79 23.73
N PRO A 247 -3.17 11.43 25.01
CA PRO A 247 -3.09 10.05 25.40
C PRO A 247 -4.24 9.24 24.80
N VAL A 248 -3.95 8.00 24.45
CA VAL A 248 -4.98 7.01 24.10
C VAL A 248 -5.58 6.50 25.40
N HIS A 249 -6.47 7.28 26.01
CA HIS A 249 -7.14 6.95 27.27
C HIS A 249 -8.65 6.76 27.06
N GLY A 250 -9.23 5.79 27.78
CA GLY A 250 -10.65 5.41 27.68
C GLY A 250 -10.90 4.31 26.63
N ALA A 251 -11.29 3.12 27.09
CA ALA A 251 -11.63 1.91 26.29
C ALA A 251 -11.00 1.85 24.87
N PRO A 252 -9.66 1.85 24.75
CA PRO A 252 -8.99 2.13 23.50
C PRO A 252 -9.10 0.95 22.54
N GLY A 253 -9.85 1.15 21.45
CA GLY A 253 -9.92 0.24 20.31
C GLY A 253 -9.33 0.84 19.02
N PRO A 254 -9.07 0.01 17.99
CA PRO A 254 -8.50 0.43 16.70
C PRO A 254 -9.15 1.65 16.06
N GLN A 255 -10.45 1.85 16.25
CA GLN A 255 -11.23 2.94 15.68
C GLN A 255 -10.83 4.35 16.14
N HIS A 256 -10.00 4.47 17.18
CA HIS A 256 -9.51 5.75 17.71
C HIS A 256 -8.20 6.23 17.08
N LEU A 257 -7.54 5.37 16.28
CA LEU A 257 -6.33 5.76 15.56
C LEU A 257 -6.67 6.21 14.14
N PRO A 258 -5.98 7.24 13.60
CA PRO A 258 -6.11 7.61 12.19
C PRO A 258 -5.78 6.42 11.28
N PRO A 259 -6.35 6.36 10.06
CA PRO A 259 -6.03 5.32 9.11
C PRO A 259 -4.57 5.38 8.68
N VAL A 260 -3.99 4.21 8.43
CA VAL A 260 -2.74 4.08 7.68
C VAL A 260 -3.04 4.30 6.20
N ASN A 261 -2.23 5.13 5.53
CA ASN A 261 -2.29 5.29 4.07
C ASN A 261 -1.57 4.11 3.39
N GLU A 262 -2.33 3.11 2.93
CA GLU A 262 -1.76 1.88 2.39
C GLU A 262 -1.00 2.10 1.06
N TYR A 263 -1.32 3.16 0.30
CA TYR A 263 -0.65 3.48 -0.97
C TYR A 263 0.79 4.00 -0.79
N LEU A 264 1.07 4.57 0.38
CA LEU A 264 2.35 5.23 0.67
C LEU A 264 3.19 4.40 1.63
N VAL A 265 2.52 3.73 2.57
CA VAL A 265 3.11 2.75 3.46
C VAL A 265 3.10 1.38 2.77
N ASN A 266 3.82 1.31 1.65
CA ASN A 266 3.87 0.12 0.81
C ASN A 266 4.83 -0.91 1.42
N PRO A 267 4.41 -2.18 1.53
CA PRO A 267 5.30 -3.30 1.80
C PRO A 267 6.34 -3.49 0.68
N ILE A 268 7.61 -3.22 0.96
CA ILE A 268 8.72 -3.22 -0.01
C ILE A 268 9.78 -4.31 0.26
N GLY A 269 9.39 -5.58 0.50
CA GLY A 269 10.28 -6.75 0.68
C GLY A 269 11.39 -6.65 1.75
N PHE A 270 11.80 -7.72 2.43
CA PHE A 270 12.98 -7.61 3.32
C PHE A 270 14.25 -7.98 2.57
N ARG A 271 15.38 -7.37 2.96
CA ARG A 271 16.69 -7.79 2.47
C ARG A 271 17.03 -9.14 3.10
N TRP A 272 17.28 -10.16 2.29
CA TRP A 272 17.53 -11.52 2.80
C TRP A 272 18.91 -11.64 3.49
N ASP A 273 19.80 -10.69 3.23
CA ASP A 273 21.16 -10.55 3.75
C ASP A 273 21.29 -9.51 4.88
N THR A 274 20.19 -9.19 5.56
CA THR A 274 20.17 -8.24 6.67
C THR A 274 21.17 -8.65 7.78
N PRO A 275 22.06 -7.74 8.22
CA PRO A 275 22.89 -7.93 9.42
C PRO A 275 22.04 -8.26 10.65
N PRO A 276 22.62 -8.91 11.68
CA PRO A 276 21.90 -9.32 12.88
C PRO A 276 21.61 -8.15 13.85
N ASP A 277 21.16 -7.00 13.33
CA ASP A 277 20.82 -5.80 14.08
C ASP A 277 19.31 -5.72 14.34
N ASP A 278 18.95 -5.45 15.60
CA ASP A 278 17.58 -5.37 16.12
C ASP A 278 17.45 -4.11 17.00
N PRO A 279 17.35 -2.91 16.40
CA PRO A 279 17.29 -1.68 17.16
C PRO A 279 16.08 -1.65 18.10
N VAL A 280 16.29 -1.02 19.26
CA VAL A 280 15.20 -0.65 20.17
C VAL A 280 14.64 0.69 19.73
N MET A 281 13.32 0.74 19.60
CA MET A 281 12.54 1.95 19.36
C MET A 281 12.04 2.48 20.71
N SER A 282 12.66 3.56 21.20
CA SER A 282 12.36 4.21 22.48
C SER A 282 11.88 5.65 22.25
N TYR A 283 11.01 6.15 23.11
CA TYR A 283 10.45 7.49 23.02
C TYR A 283 11.30 8.50 23.79
N ASP A 284 11.63 9.64 23.16
CA ASP A 284 12.53 10.65 23.72
C ASP A 284 11.80 11.88 24.30
N ASN A 285 10.52 11.73 24.66
CA ASN A 285 9.56 12.79 25.01
C ASN A 285 9.00 13.60 23.83
N ARG A 286 9.52 13.43 22.61
CA ARG A 286 9.04 14.12 21.41
C ARG A 286 8.56 13.16 20.34
N SER A 287 9.29 12.08 20.09
CA SER A 287 9.05 11.13 19.01
C SER A 287 9.65 9.77 19.34
N TRP A 288 9.22 8.73 18.61
CA TRP A 288 9.95 7.48 18.61
C TRP A 288 11.32 7.67 17.99
N ARG A 289 12.37 7.19 18.66
CA ARG A 289 13.74 7.10 18.15
C ARG A 289 14.18 5.65 18.05
N LEU A 290 14.81 5.32 16.93
CA LEU A 290 15.45 4.04 16.73
C LEU A 290 16.96 4.21 16.94
N TYR A 291 17.56 3.25 17.64
CA TYR A 291 18.99 3.22 17.95
C TYR A 291 19.64 1.97 17.30
N PRO A 292 20.04 2.04 16.02
CA PRO A 292 20.80 0.98 15.37
C PRO A 292 22.17 0.78 16.03
N THR A 293 22.73 -0.42 15.91
CA THR A 293 24.04 -0.73 16.52
C THR A 293 25.19 -0.01 15.79
N ASP A 294 25.15 0.01 14.45
CA ASP A 294 26.24 0.50 13.59
C ASP A 294 25.80 1.68 12.68
N ALA A 295 24.79 2.45 13.10
CA ALA A 295 24.33 3.64 12.37
C ALA A 295 23.79 4.72 13.32
N ASP A 296 23.73 5.95 12.83
CA ASP A 296 23.15 7.06 13.59
C ASP A 296 21.69 6.79 13.93
N ALA A 297 21.33 7.11 15.17
CA ALA A 297 19.94 7.07 15.61
C ALA A 297 19.09 8.02 14.74
N PHE A 298 17.90 7.56 14.36
CA PHE A 298 16.96 8.38 13.61
C PHE A 298 15.61 8.46 14.30
N SER A 299 14.91 9.57 14.08
CA SER A 299 13.63 9.86 14.70
C SER A 299 12.50 9.59 13.72
N MET A 300 11.44 8.96 14.20
CA MET A 300 10.16 8.89 13.50
C MET A 300 9.50 10.27 13.51
N PRO A 301 8.62 10.59 12.55
CA PRO A 301 7.88 11.85 12.58
C PRO A 301 7.05 11.97 13.86
N ALA A 302 7.11 13.12 14.52
CA ALA A 302 6.35 13.38 15.75
C ALA A 302 4.82 13.29 15.54
N SER A 303 4.34 13.41 14.30
CA SER A 303 2.95 13.18 13.92
C SER A 303 2.52 11.71 13.99
N GLY A 304 3.47 10.78 14.11
CA GLY A 304 3.22 9.35 13.99
C GLY A 304 3.00 8.85 12.56
N THR A 305 3.08 9.74 11.56
CA THR A 305 2.92 9.37 10.14
C THR A 305 4.19 8.69 9.64
N VAL A 306 4.12 7.38 9.43
CA VAL A 306 5.24 6.60 8.87
C VAL A 306 5.34 6.87 7.37
N THR A 307 6.51 7.29 6.88
CA THR A 307 6.76 7.52 5.46
C THR A 307 7.57 6.40 4.82
N ASP A 308 7.67 6.40 3.48
CA ASP A 308 8.48 5.45 2.73
C ASP A 308 9.97 5.48 3.15
N LEU A 309 10.48 6.62 3.62
CA LEU A 309 11.83 6.75 4.15
C LEU A 309 12.02 5.98 5.47
N GLU A 310 11.11 6.14 6.43
CA GLU A 310 11.21 5.41 7.70
C GLU A 310 11.03 3.91 7.49
N VAL A 311 10.15 3.49 6.58
CA VAL A 311 10.04 2.09 6.19
C VAL A 311 11.37 1.57 5.63
N GLU A 312 11.96 2.24 4.63
CA GLU A 312 13.23 1.82 4.01
C GLU A 312 14.35 1.67 5.04
N ARG A 313 14.46 2.61 5.99
CA ARG A 313 15.45 2.53 7.08
C ARG A 313 15.19 1.34 8.00
N CYS A 314 13.94 1.15 8.44
CA CYS A 314 13.58 0.03 9.32
C CYS A 314 13.77 -1.34 8.65
N ARG A 315 13.65 -1.44 7.32
CA ARG A 315 13.81 -2.70 6.58
C ARG A 315 15.26 -3.21 6.49
N ALA A 316 16.23 -2.36 6.80
CA ALA A 316 17.61 -2.79 6.92
C ALA A 316 17.83 -3.71 8.12
N PHE A 317 16.88 -3.77 9.07
CA PHE A 317 17.00 -4.53 10.32
C PHE A 317 16.24 -5.85 10.31
N ARG A 318 16.66 -6.79 11.16
CA ARG A 318 16.00 -8.08 11.31
C ARG A 318 14.66 -7.92 12.02
N SER A 319 14.61 -7.07 13.04
CA SER A 319 13.38 -6.67 13.71
C SER A 319 13.55 -5.30 14.34
N VAL A 320 12.44 -4.70 14.76
CA VAL A 320 12.45 -3.47 15.57
C VAL A 320 11.73 -3.78 16.88
N ALA A 321 12.45 -3.59 17.99
CA ALA A 321 11.94 -3.88 19.33
C ALA A 321 11.29 -2.64 19.93
N ILE A 322 10.01 -2.73 20.34
CA ILE A 322 9.26 -1.59 20.88
C ILE A 322 9.50 -1.51 22.39
N ASP A 323 10.14 -0.44 22.85
CA ASP A 323 10.25 -0.10 24.27
C ASP A 323 8.99 0.62 24.75
N TRP A 324 8.04 -0.17 25.22
CA TRP A 324 6.73 0.32 25.62
C TRP A 324 6.77 1.27 26.82
N ASP A 325 7.67 1.02 27.77
CA ASP A 325 7.75 1.76 29.04
C ASP A 325 8.27 3.19 28.83
N SER A 326 9.04 3.41 27.76
CA SER A 326 9.50 4.75 27.38
C SER A 326 8.38 5.69 26.91
N HIS A 327 7.23 5.16 26.47
CA HIS A 327 6.21 5.96 25.77
C HIS A 327 4.93 6.15 26.61
N PRO A 328 4.41 7.40 26.73
CA PRO A 328 3.22 7.71 27.53
C PRO A 328 1.87 7.28 26.88
N GLY A 329 1.91 6.46 25.83
CA GLY A 329 0.72 6.02 25.08
C GLY A 329 -0.09 7.10 24.39
N THR A 330 0.50 7.84 23.44
CA THR A 330 -0.20 8.88 22.65
C THR A 330 -0.75 8.34 21.33
N THR A 331 -1.68 9.07 20.73
CA THR A 331 -2.25 8.72 19.42
C THR A 331 -1.18 8.63 18.33
N ALA A 332 -0.25 9.59 18.26
CA ALA A 332 0.88 9.52 17.32
C ALA A 332 1.77 8.29 17.57
N GLY A 333 2.04 7.98 18.84
CA GLY A 333 2.87 6.85 19.21
C GLY A 333 2.29 5.52 18.72
N ALA A 334 0.99 5.32 18.95
CA ALA A 334 0.28 4.14 18.49
C ALA A 334 0.11 4.12 16.95
N ALA A 335 -0.17 5.26 16.32
CA ALA A 335 -0.27 5.37 14.86
C ALA A 335 1.06 5.01 14.17
N ALA A 336 2.21 5.40 14.74
CA ALA A 336 3.52 5.02 14.23
C ALA A 336 3.73 3.50 14.23
N ILE A 337 3.34 2.83 15.33
CA ILE A 337 3.44 1.37 15.45
C ILE A 337 2.50 0.69 14.43
N ALA A 338 1.25 1.17 14.31
CA ALA A 338 0.31 0.65 13.30
C ALA A 338 0.83 0.85 11.88
N GLY A 339 1.43 2.00 11.57
CA GLY A 339 2.05 2.30 10.28
C GLY A 339 3.24 1.38 9.97
N LEU A 340 4.16 1.16 10.92
CA LEU A 340 5.28 0.24 10.76
C LEU A 340 4.80 -1.21 10.57
N ALA A 341 3.79 -1.64 11.34
CA ALA A 341 3.18 -2.96 11.19
C ALA A 341 2.52 -3.13 9.80
N ALA A 342 1.75 -2.15 9.35
CA ALA A 342 1.14 -2.13 8.02
C ALA A 342 2.21 -2.12 6.91
N ALA A 343 3.34 -1.45 7.13
CA ALA A 343 4.49 -1.52 6.24
C ALA A 343 5.16 -2.90 6.22
N GLY A 344 4.75 -3.84 7.08
CA GLY A 344 5.37 -5.16 7.24
C GLY A 344 6.67 -5.16 8.02
N VAL A 345 7.07 -4.06 8.68
CA VAL A 345 8.28 -4.05 9.52
C VAL A 345 8.15 -5.11 10.62
N PRO A 346 9.14 -5.99 10.85
CA PRO A 346 9.03 -7.08 11.82
C PRO A 346 9.14 -6.49 13.23
N LEU A 347 8.01 -6.07 13.77
CA LEU A 347 7.91 -5.50 15.11
C LEU A 347 7.86 -6.60 16.17
N VAL A 348 8.58 -6.39 17.26
CA VAL A 348 8.56 -7.27 18.44
C VAL A 348 8.48 -6.44 19.72
N SER A 349 7.84 -6.97 20.77
CA SER A 349 7.79 -6.29 22.06
C SER A 349 9.11 -6.38 22.83
N HIS A 350 9.57 -5.25 23.36
CA HIS A 350 10.55 -5.18 24.44
C HIS A 350 9.80 -4.98 25.77
N GLY A 351 9.49 -6.08 26.46
CA GLY A 351 8.67 -6.05 27.68
C GLY A 351 7.19 -6.37 27.43
N ARG A 352 6.32 -6.02 28.38
CA ARG A 352 4.88 -6.28 28.31
C ARG A 352 4.16 -5.07 27.73
N SER A 353 3.26 -5.29 26.77
CA SER A 353 2.45 -4.21 26.21
C SER A 353 1.54 -3.57 27.29
N PRO A 354 1.56 -2.23 27.41
CA PRO A 354 0.78 -1.49 28.39
C PRO A 354 -0.69 -1.32 27.94
N GLY A 355 -1.56 -0.88 28.85
CA GLY A 355 -3.01 -0.80 28.58
C GLY A 355 -3.40 0.09 27.40
N TRP A 356 -2.65 1.15 27.14
CA TRP A 356 -2.88 2.03 25.98
C TRP A 356 -2.61 1.34 24.64
N ALA A 357 -1.76 0.32 24.61
CA ALA A 357 -1.38 -0.38 23.39
C ALA A 357 -2.57 -1.15 22.76
N ARG A 358 -3.65 -1.39 23.53
CA ARG A 358 -4.89 -2.00 23.01
C ARG A 358 -5.56 -1.19 21.89
N ALA A 359 -5.19 0.08 21.74
CA ALA A 359 -5.54 0.89 20.57
C ALA A 359 -5.06 0.27 19.24
N LEU A 360 -4.03 -0.59 19.27
CA LEU A 360 -3.53 -1.34 18.11
C LEU A 360 -4.42 -2.56 17.78
N GLY A 361 -5.29 -2.98 18.70
CA GLY A 361 -6.09 -4.19 18.59
C GLY A 361 -5.37 -5.43 19.12
N ASP A 362 -6.13 -6.30 19.79
CA ASP A 362 -5.59 -7.46 20.50
C ASP A 362 -4.89 -8.46 19.54
N ASP A 363 -5.39 -8.64 18.32
CA ASP A 363 -4.76 -9.53 17.32
C ASP A 363 -3.39 -9.00 16.85
N LEU A 364 -3.26 -7.68 16.65
CA LEU A 364 -1.99 -7.09 16.24
C LEU A 364 -0.97 -7.18 17.37
N LEU A 365 -1.38 -6.89 18.61
CA LEU A 365 -0.54 -7.08 19.79
C LEU A 365 -0.08 -8.53 19.94
N ALA A 366 -0.99 -9.50 19.74
CA ALA A 366 -0.65 -10.91 19.80
C ALA A 366 0.44 -11.31 18.80
N HIS A 367 0.43 -10.71 17.59
CA HIS A 367 1.52 -10.88 16.64
C HIS A 367 2.82 -10.22 17.11
N ILE A 368 2.79 -8.97 17.55
CA ILE A 368 3.98 -8.25 18.05
C ILE A 368 4.62 -8.98 19.24
N ASP A 369 3.81 -9.57 20.12
CA ASP A 369 4.27 -10.31 21.31
C ASP A 369 4.75 -11.74 20.98
N ARG A 370 4.47 -12.25 19.77
CA ARG A 370 4.69 -13.66 19.37
C ARG A 370 6.16 -14.08 19.39
N TYR A 371 7.06 -13.17 19.05
CA TYR A 371 8.49 -13.45 18.91
C TYR A 371 9.35 -12.52 19.75
N ARG A 372 10.58 -12.94 20.01
CA ARG A 372 11.68 -12.09 20.43
C ARG A 372 12.61 -11.84 19.23
N PRO A 373 13.44 -10.77 19.26
CA PRO A 373 14.38 -10.50 18.17
C PRO A 373 15.22 -11.74 17.78
N ARG A 374 15.67 -12.50 18.78
CA ARG A 374 16.42 -13.75 18.60
C ARG A 374 15.69 -14.88 17.88
N ASP A 375 14.36 -14.82 17.75
CA ASP A 375 13.60 -15.87 17.08
C ASP A 375 13.57 -15.65 15.56
N LEU A 376 13.77 -14.41 15.09
CA LEU A 376 13.62 -13.99 13.69
C LEU A 376 14.92 -14.07 12.87
N HIS A 377 15.87 -14.93 13.29
CA HIS A 377 17.09 -15.20 12.52
C HIS A 377 16.82 -15.89 11.18
N ASP A 378 15.74 -16.66 11.12
CA ASP A 378 15.32 -17.35 9.90
C ASP A 378 14.59 -16.35 8.99
N PRO A 379 15.10 -16.06 7.76
CA PRO A 379 14.49 -15.08 6.87
C PRO A 379 13.04 -15.40 6.48
N LEU A 380 12.69 -16.68 6.34
CA LEU A 380 11.34 -17.12 5.99
C LEU A 380 10.39 -16.97 7.18
N LEU A 381 10.84 -17.25 8.41
CA LEU A 381 10.06 -16.95 9.62
C LEU A 381 9.85 -15.44 9.80
N ARG A 382 10.88 -14.64 9.50
CA ARG A 382 10.79 -13.18 9.53
C ARG A 382 9.80 -12.65 8.50
N GLU A 383 9.84 -13.13 7.26
CA GLU A 383 8.87 -12.77 6.22
C GLU A 383 7.45 -13.18 6.62
N LEU A 384 7.29 -14.38 7.18
CA LEU A 384 6.02 -14.85 7.69
C LEU A 384 5.45 -13.92 8.78
N HIS A 385 6.29 -13.51 9.74
CA HIS A 385 5.91 -12.56 10.78
C HIS A 385 5.50 -11.20 10.21
N SER A 386 6.29 -10.67 9.28
CA SER A 386 5.98 -9.44 8.52
C SER A 386 4.60 -9.51 7.86
N VAL A 387 4.31 -10.61 7.15
CA VAL A 387 3.04 -10.78 6.42
C VAL A 387 1.85 -10.82 7.37
N ARG A 388 1.97 -11.48 8.53
CA ARG A 388 0.93 -11.49 9.58
C ARG A 388 0.70 -10.09 10.15
N LEU A 389 1.76 -9.39 10.56
CA LEU A 389 1.67 -8.03 11.10
C LEU A 389 0.96 -7.09 10.12
N ARG A 390 1.39 -7.10 8.86
CA ARG A 390 0.79 -6.26 7.82
C ARG A 390 -0.68 -6.56 7.61
N ARG A 391 -1.02 -7.84 7.41
CA ARG A 391 -2.40 -8.24 7.12
C ARG A 391 -3.34 -7.75 8.22
N THR A 392 -2.94 -7.96 9.47
CA THR A 392 -3.71 -7.55 10.64
C THR A 392 -3.76 -6.02 10.77
N ALA A 393 -2.62 -5.33 10.62
CA ALA A 393 -2.57 -3.87 10.71
C ALA A 393 -3.38 -3.16 9.61
N MET A 394 -3.30 -3.61 8.35
CA MET A 394 -4.10 -3.05 7.25
C MET A 394 -5.61 -3.34 7.44
N SER A 395 -5.97 -4.51 7.97
CA SER A 395 -7.37 -4.84 8.27
C SER A 395 -7.98 -3.98 9.38
N LEU A 396 -7.18 -3.67 10.42
CA LEU A 396 -7.61 -2.90 11.59
C LEU A 396 -7.50 -1.38 11.41
N HIS A 397 -6.47 -0.92 10.69
CA HIS A 397 -6.11 0.49 10.60
C HIS A 397 -6.12 1.04 9.18
N GLY A 398 -6.45 0.26 8.15
CA GLY A 398 -6.51 0.75 6.77
C GLY A 398 -7.61 1.80 6.54
N SER A 399 -7.44 2.61 5.49
CA SER A 399 -8.42 3.59 5.00
C SER A 399 -9.76 2.94 4.65
N ALA A 400 -9.75 1.74 4.08
CA ALA A 400 -10.97 0.98 3.78
C ALA A 400 -11.77 0.61 5.04
N ARG A 401 -11.07 0.26 6.13
CA ARG A 401 -11.70 -0.02 7.43
C ARG A 401 -12.35 1.26 7.98
N ARG A 402 -11.66 2.39 7.94
CA ARG A 402 -12.19 3.67 8.44
C ARG A 402 -13.41 4.17 7.65
N ARG A 403 -13.44 3.95 6.33
CA ARG A 403 -14.64 4.23 5.52
C ARG A 403 -15.84 3.41 6.00
N ARG A 404 -15.65 2.10 6.25
CA ARG A 404 -16.71 1.23 6.80
C ARG A 404 -17.15 1.62 8.21
N ASP A 405 -16.22 1.99 9.09
CA ASP A 405 -16.53 2.47 10.44
C ASP A 405 -17.32 3.79 10.38
N GLY A 406 -17.01 4.66 9.40
CA GLY A 406 -17.80 5.84 9.05
C GLY A 406 -19.10 5.52 8.30
N GLY A 407 -19.44 4.23 8.16
CA GLY A 407 -20.60 3.64 7.51
C GLY A 407 -20.84 4.09 6.07
N LEU A 408 -19.77 4.45 5.36
CA LEU A 408 -19.76 4.32 3.91
C LEU A 408 -19.85 2.83 3.60
N ALA A 409 -20.59 2.46 2.55
CA ALA A 409 -20.63 1.08 2.10
C ALA A 409 -19.21 0.55 1.94
N ALA A 410 -18.98 -0.71 2.36
CA ALA A 410 -17.77 -1.40 1.96
C ALA A 410 -17.61 -1.22 0.45
N ASP A 411 -16.39 -0.93 0.01
CA ASP A 411 -16.14 -0.73 -1.41
C ASP A 411 -16.73 -1.94 -2.15
N PRO A 412 -17.77 -1.78 -3.00
CA PRO A 412 -18.34 -2.91 -3.74
C PRO A 412 -17.27 -3.59 -4.62
N ASP A 413 -16.13 -2.91 -4.75
CA ASP A 413 -14.95 -3.15 -5.55
C ASP A 413 -14.15 -4.43 -5.26
N ASP A 414 -14.24 -5.07 -4.10
CA ASP A 414 -13.39 -6.24 -3.82
C ASP A 414 -14.02 -7.59 -4.22
N THR A 415 -14.99 -7.60 -5.13
CA THR A 415 -15.51 -8.87 -5.66
C THR A 415 -14.49 -9.54 -6.57
N VAL A 416 -14.27 -10.84 -6.39
CA VAL A 416 -13.26 -11.61 -7.15
C VAL A 416 -13.91 -12.80 -7.84
N SER A 417 -13.66 -12.95 -9.13
CA SER A 417 -13.94 -14.18 -9.87
C SER A 417 -12.65 -14.98 -10.05
N VAL A 418 -12.62 -16.20 -9.53
CA VAL A 418 -11.56 -17.16 -9.82
C VAL A 418 -11.83 -17.79 -11.18
N ILE A 419 -10.95 -17.58 -12.15
CA ILE A 419 -10.99 -18.23 -13.45
C ILE A 419 -10.18 -19.52 -13.35
N LEU A 420 -10.88 -20.66 -13.38
CA LEU A 420 -10.28 -21.99 -13.34
C LEU A 420 -10.57 -22.68 -14.68
N CYS A 421 -9.55 -22.83 -15.53
CA CYS A 421 -9.69 -23.55 -16.79
C CYS A 421 -9.07 -24.94 -16.68
N THR A 422 -9.86 -25.98 -16.96
CA THR A 422 -9.41 -27.36 -16.79
C THR A 422 -9.67 -28.24 -18.02
N ARG A 423 -8.78 -29.21 -18.22
CA ARG A 423 -8.98 -30.40 -19.09
C ARG A 423 -8.95 -31.69 -18.26
N ARG A 424 -8.97 -31.59 -16.93
CA ARG A 424 -8.57 -32.62 -15.97
C ARG A 424 -9.56 -32.70 -14.80
N PRO A 425 -10.73 -33.34 -14.99
CA PRO A 425 -11.81 -33.35 -13.99
C PRO A 425 -11.40 -33.93 -12.63
N THR A 426 -10.36 -34.78 -12.61
CA THR A 426 -9.80 -35.39 -11.40
C THR A 426 -9.27 -34.39 -10.38
N PHE A 427 -8.93 -33.16 -10.79
CA PHE A 427 -8.42 -32.14 -9.87
C PHE A 427 -9.49 -31.23 -9.26
N LEU A 428 -10.72 -31.29 -9.78
CA LEU A 428 -11.78 -30.34 -9.42
C LEU A 428 -12.10 -30.34 -7.93
N SER A 429 -12.30 -31.51 -7.33
CA SER A 429 -12.68 -31.58 -5.90
C SER A 429 -11.60 -30.96 -4.99
N ALA A 430 -10.31 -31.20 -5.29
CA ALA A 430 -9.21 -30.63 -4.53
C ALA A 430 -9.09 -29.11 -4.68
N VAL A 431 -9.15 -28.58 -5.91
CA VAL A 431 -9.04 -27.13 -6.12
C VAL A 431 -10.29 -26.38 -5.63
N PHE A 432 -11.49 -26.98 -5.72
CA PHE A 432 -12.71 -26.41 -5.14
C PHE A 432 -12.62 -26.25 -3.63
N ALA A 433 -12.07 -27.25 -2.93
CA ALA A 433 -11.83 -27.15 -1.49
C ALA A 433 -10.87 -26.00 -1.14
N GLN A 434 -9.83 -25.78 -1.94
CA GLN A 434 -8.88 -24.67 -1.74
C GLN A 434 -9.50 -23.30 -2.02
N ILE A 435 -10.36 -23.21 -3.03
CA ILE A 435 -11.12 -21.99 -3.36
C ILE A 435 -12.14 -21.69 -2.25
N ALA A 436 -12.88 -22.69 -1.77
CA ALA A 436 -13.83 -22.54 -0.67
C ALA A 436 -13.14 -22.17 0.66
N ALA A 437 -11.87 -22.55 0.84
CA ALA A 437 -11.08 -22.20 2.03
C ALA A 437 -10.53 -20.77 2.02
N GLN A 438 -10.67 -20.01 0.92
CA GLN A 438 -10.20 -18.63 0.86
C GLN A 438 -10.89 -17.76 1.94
N ARG A 439 -10.11 -16.92 2.63
CA ARG A 439 -10.58 -15.96 3.64
C ARG A 439 -11.08 -14.67 2.99
N HIS A 440 -11.99 -14.82 2.03
CA HIS A 440 -12.62 -13.73 1.32
C HIS A 440 -14.06 -14.08 0.95
N ASP A 441 -15.02 -13.37 1.54
CA ASP A 441 -16.44 -13.74 1.45
C ASP A 441 -17.10 -13.38 0.11
N ARG A 442 -16.43 -12.57 -0.72
CA ARG A 442 -16.98 -12.02 -1.99
C ARG A 442 -16.32 -12.67 -3.20
N LEU A 443 -16.27 -14.00 -3.19
CA LEU A 443 -15.62 -14.83 -4.20
C LEU A 443 -16.65 -15.64 -5.00
N GLU A 444 -16.50 -15.67 -6.32
CA GLU A 444 -17.17 -16.65 -7.19
C GLU A 444 -16.13 -17.45 -8.00
N LEU A 445 -16.49 -18.66 -8.41
CA LEU A 445 -15.73 -19.47 -9.36
C LEU A 445 -16.33 -19.38 -10.76
N VAL A 446 -15.49 -19.15 -11.76
CA VAL A 446 -15.83 -19.39 -13.16
C VAL A 446 -15.04 -20.61 -13.64
N LEU A 447 -15.72 -21.76 -13.67
CA LEU A 447 -15.18 -23.02 -14.13
C LEU A 447 -15.27 -23.09 -15.66
N VAL A 448 -14.11 -23.04 -16.31
CA VAL A 448 -13.99 -23.21 -17.76
C VAL A 448 -13.62 -24.66 -18.07
N LEU A 449 -14.57 -25.41 -18.61
CA LEU A 449 -14.39 -26.80 -19.03
C LEU A 449 -13.89 -26.83 -20.48
N HIS A 450 -12.60 -27.06 -20.66
CA HIS A 450 -11.96 -26.99 -21.98
C HIS A 450 -11.91 -28.38 -22.63
N GLY A 451 -12.85 -28.64 -23.55
CA GLY A 451 -12.99 -29.93 -24.22
C GLY A 451 -13.60 -31.01 -23.32
N ILE A 452 -14.26 -30.62 -22.23
CA ILE A 452 -14.99 -31.52 -21.33
C ILE A 452 -16.42 -31.02 -21.21
N ALA A 453 -17.39 -31.93 -21.19
CA ALA A 453 -18.78 -31.60 -20.95
C ALA A 453 -19.08 -31.42 -19.45
N ALA A 454 -19.97 -30.51 -19.09
CA ALA A 454 -20.49 -30.34 -17.74
C ALA A 454 -21.17 -31.63 -17.22
N GLU A 455 -21.72 -32.43 -18.14
CA GLU A 455 -22.31 -33.74 -17.83
C GLU A 455 -21.28 -34.84 -17.53
N HIS A 456 -19.98 -34.57 -17.67
CA HIS A 456 -18.94 -35.54 -17.34
C HIS A 456 -19.08 -35.99 -15.86
N PRO A 457 -19.10 -37.30 -15.55
CA PRO A 457 -19.44 -37.78 -14.20
C PRO A 457 -18.60 -37.17 -13.07
N GLN A 458 -17.29 -37.02 -13.29
CA GLN A 458 -16.39 -36.39 -12.32
C GLN A 458 -16.64 -34.88 -12.14
N VAL A 459 -17.08 -34.19 -13.21
CA VAL A 459 -17.44 -32.77 -13.14
C VAL A 459 -18.72 -32.63 -12.32
N LYS A 460 -19.76 -33.42 -12.63
CA LYS A 460 -21.02 -33.41 -11.88
C LYS A 460 -20.81 -33.70 -10.39
N ALA A 461 -19.99 -34.71 -10.07
CA ALA A 461 -19.66 -35.04 -8.69
C ALA A 461 -19.02 -33.85 -7.96
N ALA A 462 -17.95 -33.28 -8.53
CA ALA A 462 -17.24 -32.15 -7.92
C ALA A 462 -18.12 -30.90 -7.80
N VAL A 463 -18.95 -30.59 -8.80
CA VAL A 463 -19.89 -29.46 -8.77
C VAL A 463 -20.97 -29.64 -7.70
N THR A 464 -21.48 -30.87 -7.53
CA THR A 464 -22.50 -31.18 -6.52
C THR A 464 -21.94 -31.05 -5.11
N GLU A 465 -20.67 -31.41 -4.90
CA GLU A 465 -19.98 -31.31 -3.61
C GLU A 465 -19.54 -29.88 -3.26
N ALA A 466 -19.42 -29.01 -4.26
CA ALA A 466 -18.86 -27.67 -4.07
C ALA A 466 -19.84 -26.70 -3.39
N SER A 467 -19.37 -26.09 -2.30
CA SER A 467 -20.08 -25.09 -1.50
C SER A 467 -19.64 -23.66 -1.82
N LEU A 468 -19.63 -23.29 -3.10
CA LEU A 468 -19.22 -21.95 -3.55
C LEU A 468 -20.07 -21.44 -4.72
N PRO A 469 -20.32 -20.12 -4.84
CA PRO A 469 -20.97 -19.54 -6.01
C PRO A 469 -20.15 -19.85 -7.26
N MET A 470 -20.75 -20.48 -8.27
CA MET A 470 -20.03 -20.85 -9.47
C MET A 470 -20.81 -20.62 -10.77
N ARG A 471 -20.06 -20.40 -11.85
CA ARG A 471 -20.53 -20.35 -13.23
C ARG A 471 -19.72 -21.36 -14.04
N ILE A 472 -20.39 -22.13 -14.90
CA ILE A 472 -19.74 -23.13 -15.75
C ILE A 472 -19.76 -22.64 -17.19
N VAL A 473 -18.61 -22.72 -17.87
CA VAL A 473 -18.43 -22.36 -19.27
C VAL A 473 -17.78 -23.52 -20.00
N GLU A 474 -18.47 -24.11 -20.96
CA GLU A 474 -17.90 -25.14 -21.83
C GLU A 474 -17.22 -24.50 -23.05
N VAL A 475 -16.02 -24.97 -23.37
CA VAL A 475 -15.24 -24.48 -24.51
C VAL A 475 -14.77 -25.66 -25.35
N PRO A 476 -14.85 -25.62 -26.70
CA PRO A 476 -14.40 -26.72 -27.55
C PRO A 476 -12.93 -27.09 -27.33
N ALA A 477 -12.57 -28.36 -27.52
CA ALA A 477 -11.26 -28.91 -27.22
C ALA A 477 -10.13 -28.32 -28.08
N GLU A 478 -10.46 -27.82 -29.26
CA GLU A 478 -9.59 -27.22 -30.28
C GLU A 478 -9.32 -25.74 -30.06
N ALA A 479 -10.08 -25.09 -29.18
CA ALA A 479 -9.90 -23.68 -28.85
C ALA A 479 -8.49 -23.44 -28.29
N ALA A 480 -7.91 -22.28 -28.61
CA ALA A 480 -6.68 -21.86 -27.96
C ALA A 480 -6.91 -21.65 -26.46
N PHE A 481 -5.89 -21.90 -25.63
CA PHE A 481 -6.01 -21.79 -24.19
C PHE A 481 -6.37 -20.37 -23.74
N GLY A 482 -5.76 -19.35 -24.34
CA GLY A 482 -6.16 -17.95 -24.10
C GLY A 482 -7.62 -17.65 -24.49
N THR A 483 -8.15 -18.31 -25.54
CA THR A 483 -9.58 -18.20 -25.90
C THR A 483 -10.48 -18.79 -24.81
N ALA A 484 -10.09 -19.91 -24.23
CA ALA A 484 -10.82 -20.53 -23.12
C ALA A 484 -10.81 -19.62 -21.88
N LEU A 485 -9.64 -19.08 -21.50
CA LEU A 485 -9.53 -18.11 -20.40
C LEU A 485 -10.42 -16.88 -20.63
N ASN A 486 -10.42 -16.32 -21.85
CA ASN A 486 -11.28 -15.19 -22.21
C ASN A 486 -12.78 -15.50 -22.15
N ALA A 487 -13.20 -16.75 -22.38
CA ALA A 487 -14.58 -17.16 -22.18
C ALA A 487 -14.96 -17.09 -20.69
N GLY A 488 -14.05 -17.51 -19.81
CA GLY A 488 -14.19 -17.35 -18.36
C GLY A 488 -14.26 -15.87 -17.93
N VAL A 489 -13.32 -15.04 -18.38
CA VAL A 489 -13.28 -13.60 -18.07
C VAL A 489 -14.58 -12.87 -18.48
N ARG A 490 -15.15 -13.23 -19.64
CA ARG A 490 -16.43 -12.65 -20.08
C ARG A 490 -17.60 -13.07 -19.19
N ALA A 491 -17.62 -14.31 -18.72
CA ALA A 491 -18.66 -14.85 -17.84
C ALA A 491 -18.54 -14.37 -16.38
N ALA A 492 -17.35 -13.94 -15.96
CA ALA A 492 -17.08 -13.38 -14.65
C ALA A 492 -17.91 -12.12 -14.35
N SER A 493 -18.32 -11.97 -13.10
CA SER A 493 -19.04 -10.81 -12.57
C SER A 493 -18.28 -10.04 -11.49
N GLY A 494 -17.18 -10.61 -10.98
CA GLY A 494 -16.26 -9.96 -10.08
C GLY A 494 -15.53 -8.78 -10.74
N LYS A 495 -15.26 -7.76 -9.94
CA LYS A 495 -14.46 -6.61 -10.37
C LYS A 495 -13.03 -7.00 -10.68
N TYR A 496 -12.47 -7.91 -9.88
CA TYR A 496 -11.18 -8.53 -10.17
C TYR A 496 -11.38 -9.94 -10.68
N VAL A 497 -10.50 -10.37 -11.58
CA VAL A 497 -10.36 -11.75 -12.02
C VAL A 497 -9.00 -12.26 -11.58
N THR A 498 -8.95 -13.46 -11.01
CA THR A 498 -7.71 -14.16 -10.69
C THR A 498 -7.67 -15.50 -11.39
N LYS A 499 -6.53 -15.88 -11.97
CA LYS A 499 -6.35 -17.20 -12.58
C LYS A 499 -5.91 -18.20 -11.52
N PHE A 500 -6.54 -19.38 -11.48
CA PHE A 500 -6.07 -20.55 -10.73
C PHE A 500 -5.79 -21.69 -11.73
N ASP A 501 -4.65 -22.34 -11.57
CA ASP A 501 -4.35 -23.62 -12.24
C ASP A 501 -4.85 -24.78 -11.37
N ASP A 502 -5.45 -25.80 -12.01
CA ASP A 502 -6.16 -26.87 -11.30
C ASP A 502 -5.24 -27.84 -10.53
N ASP A 503 -3.93 -27.86 -10.83
CA ASP A 503 -2.96 -28.79 -10.27
C ASP A 503 -2.04 -28.20 -9.19
N ASP A 504 -2.08 -26.89 -8.97
CA ASP A 504 -1.31 -26.18 -7.96
C ASP A 504 -2.01 -26.14 -6.58
N TRP A 505 -1.29 -25.65 -5.56
CA TRP A 505 -1.85 -25.44 -4.23
C TRP A 505 -1.93 -23.96 -3.85
N TYR A 506 -3.09 -23.56 -3.33
CA TYR A 506 -3.45 -22.21 -2.91
C TYR A 506 -3.93 -22.21 -1.46
N GLY A 507 -3.26 -21.41 -0.62
CA GLY A 507 -3.59 -21.29 0.80
C GLY A 507 -4.75 -20.34 1.06
N PRO A 508 -5.37 -20.38 2.28
CA PRO A 508 -6.54 -19.58 2.63
C PRO A 508 -6.39 -18.07 2.45
N HIS A 509 -5.17 -17.55 2.46
CA HIS A 509 -4.88 -16.11 2.31
C HIS A 509 -4.39 -15.73 0.92
N HIS A 510 -4.38 -16.65 -0.06
CA HIS A 510 -3.88 -16.35 -1.40
C HIS A 510 -4.61 -15.17 -2.07
N VAL A 511 -5.94 -15.26 -2.22
CA VAL A 511 -6.74 -14.17 -2.82
C VAL A 511 -6.73 -12.88 -1.98
N PRO A 512 -6.93 -12.94 -0.65
CA PRO A 512 -6.81 -11.76 0.20
C PRO A 512 -5.46 -11.03 0.07
N ASP A 513 -4.34 -11.77 0.05
CA ASP A 513 -3.01 -11.17 -0.04
C ASP A 513 -2.78 -10.52 -1.43
N LEU A 514 -3.31 -11.10 -2.51
CA LEU A 514 -3.30 -10.46 -3.84
C LEU A 514 -4.16 -9.18 -3.87
N LEU A 515 -5.35 -9.16 -3.27
CA LEU A 515 -6.18 -7.95 -3.17
C LEU A 515 -5.49 -6.85 -2.36
N LEU A 516 -4.91 -7.20 -1.21
CA LEU A 516 -4.08 -6.30 -0.42
C LEU A 516 -2.96 -5.72 -1.29
N ALA A 517 -2.28 -6.57 -2.07
CA ALA A 517 -1.23 -6.13 -3.00
C ALA A 517 -1.72 -5.18 -4.08
N ALA A 518 -2.86 -5.45 -4.71
CA ALA A 518 -3.46 -4.54 -5.67
C ALA A 518 -3.75 -3.16 -5.05
N HIS A 519 -4.19 -3.14 -3.79
CA HIS A 519 -4.48 -1.89 -3.08
C HIS A 519 -3.24 -1.09 -2.71
N TYR A 520 -2.28 -1.68 -1.99
CA TYR A 520 -1.12 -0.90 -1.53
C TYR A 520 -0.15 -0.55 -2.66
N SER A 521 -0.09 -1.36 -3.73
CA SER A 521 0.82 -1.10 -4.85
C SER A 521 0.22 -0.16 -5.90
N GLY A 522 -1.11 -0.14 -6.03
CA GLY A 522 -1.80 0.56 -7.11
C GLY A 522 -1.51 -0.01 -8.51
N ALA A 523 -0.91 -1.20 -8.61
CA ALA A 523 -0.57 -1.82 -9.88
C ALA A 523 -1.80 -2.37 -10.62
N ASP A 524 -1.76 -2.32 -11.96
CA ASP A 524 -2.83 -2.82 -12.82
C ASP A 524 -2.94 -4.35 -12.76
N LEU A 525 -1.80 -5.04 -12.60
CA LEU A 525 -1.74 -6.49 -12.44
C LEU A 525 -0.83 -6.88 -11.28
N VAL A 526 -1.30 -7.78 -10.42
CA VAL A 526 -0.51 -8.30 -9.31
C VAL A 526 -0.42 -9.83 -9.37
N GLY A 527 0.64 -10.39 -8.78
CA GLY A 527 0.82 -11.83 -8.68
C GLY A 527 2.00 -12.15 -7.77
N THR A 528 2.45 -13.40 -7.75
CA THR A 528 3.59 -13.84 -6.96
C THR A 528 4.61 -14.62 -7.79
N GLN A 529 5.83 -14.79 -7.26
CA GLN A 529 6.81 -15.73 -7.83
C GLN A 529 6.55 -17.14 -7.33
N PRO A 530 6.89 -18.18 -8.12
CA PRO A 530 6.81 -19.57 -7.67
C PRO A 530 8.00 -19.89 -6.74
N GLU A 531 7.95 -19.35 -5.52
CA GLU A 531 8.98 -19.50 -4.49
C GLU A 531 8.97 -20.91 -3.91
N PHE A 532 7.79 -21.51 -3.73
CA PHE A 532 7.63 -22.90 -3.32
C PHE A 532 7.26 -23.79 -4.50
N VAL A 533 7.98 -24.90 -4.66
CA VAL A 533 7.73 -25.88 -5.72
C VAL A 533 7.81 -27.29 -5.14
N HIS A 534 6.75 -28.07 -5.27
CA HIS A 534 6.78 -29.50 -4.97
C HIS A 534 7.18 -30.29 -6.22
N LEU A 535 8.27 -31.05 -6.14
CA LEU A 535 8.75 -31.93 -7.20
C LEU A 535 8.25 -33.35 -6.93
N GLU A 536 7.12 -33.74 -7.53
CA GLU A 536 6.44 -35.03 -7.28
C GLU A 536 7.38 -36.23 -7.56
N GLN A 537 8.16 -36.15 -8.66
CA GLN A 537 9.11 -37.22 -9.03
C GLN A 537 10.16 -37.49 -7.94
N LEU A 538 10.53 -36.46 -7.19
CA LEU A 538 11.54 -36.54 -6.13
C LEU A 538 10.90 -36.56 -4.75
N ASP A 539 9.57 -36.49 -4.67
CA ASP A 539 8.81 -36.28 -3.45
C ASP A 539 9.48 -35.22 -2.56
N THR A 540 9.79 -34.06 -3.13
CA THR A 540 10.59 -33.03 -2.46
C THR A 540 10.01 -31.65 -2.73
N THR A 541 9.70 -30.91 -1.67
CA THR A 541 9.38 -29.49 -1.79
C THR A 541 10.65 -28.67 -1.69
N ILE A 542 10.81 -27.72 -2.60
CA ILE A 542 11.90 -26.74 -2.57
C ILE A 542 11.34 -25.34 -2.31
N HIS A 543 12.15 -24.53 -1.65
CA HIS A 543 11.95 -23.09 -1.56
C HIS A 543 13.12 -22.40 -2.25
N LYS A 544 12.81 -21.70 -3.33
CA LYS A 544 13.78 -20.91 -4.11
C LYS A 544 14.07 -19.64 -3.35
N ARG A 545 15.34 -19.23 -3.24
CA ARG A 545 15.69 -17.94 -2.64
C ARG A 545 15.11 -16.83 -3.52
N PRO A 546 14.06 -16.10 -3.09
CA PRO A 546 13.63 -14.95 -3.85
C PRO A 546 14.69 -13.85 -3.65
N GLY A 547 15.10 -13.19 -4.72
CA GLY A 547 16.04 -12.08 -4.59
C GLY A 547 15.45 -10.93 -3.77
N ARG A 548 14.25 -10.48 -4.16
CA ARG A 548 13.39 -9.54 -3.43
C ARG A 548 11.92 -9.87 -3.74
N SER A 549 11.15 -10.21 -2.70
CA SER A 549 9.69 -10.25 -2.72
C SER A 549 9.12 -8.82 -2.63
N GLU A 550 7.84 -8.63 -2.94
CA GLU A 550 7.12 -7.34 -2.80
C GLU A 550 7.78 -6.17 -3.54
N ARG A 551 7.69 -6.20 -4.87
CA ARG A 551 8.24 -5.16 -5.75
C ARG A 551 7.47 -5.04 -7.05
N PHE A 552 7.57 -3.87 -7.67
CA PHE A 552 7.27 -3.75 -9.09
C PHE A 552 8.18 -4.66 -9.90
N SER A 553 7.58 -5.41 -10.82
CA SER A 553 8.23 -6.46 -11.59
C SER A 553 7.77 -6.37 -13.04
N VAL A 554 8.48 -7.07 -13.92
CA VAL A 554 8.01 -7.33 -15.29
C VAL A 554 7.43 -8.74 -15.45
N HIS A 555 7.43 -9.52 -14.36
CA HIS A 555 7.07 -10.92 -14.37
C HIS A 555 6.51 -11.39 -13.02
N VAL A 556 5.44 -12.18 -13.09
CA VAL A 556 4.82 -12.95 -12.00
C VAL A 556 4.39 -14.32 -12.54
N SER A 557 4.09 -15.27 -11.65
CA SER A 557 3.54 -16.57 -12.01
C SER A 557 2.13 -16.42 -12.60
N GLY A 558 1.89 -17.06 -13.74
CA GLY A 558 0.63 -16.93 -14.44
C GLY A 558 -0.57 -17.51 -13.68
N ALA A 559 -0.34 -18.54 -12.87
CA ALA A 559 -1.31 -19.14 -11.96
C ALA A 559 -1.75 -18.24 -10.79
N THR A 560 -1.25 -17.00 -10.73
CA THR A 560 -1.44 -16.10 -9.57
C THR A 560 -1.82 -14.68 -9.97
N MET A 561 -2.07 -14.47 -11.27
CA MET A 561 -2.36 -13.13 -11.79
C MET A 561 -3.75 -12.68 -11.37
N LEU A 562 -3.81 -11.56 -10.66
CA LEU A 562 -5.02 -10.81 -10.33
C LEU A 562 -4.98 -9.48 -11.08
N ILE A 563 -6.04 -9.18 -11.82
CA ILE A 563 -6.21 -7.94 -12.60
C ILE A 563 -7.67 -7.51 -12.52
N ARG A 564 -7.95 -6.21 -12.65
CA ARG A 564 -9.32 -5.74 -12.82
C ARG A 564 -9.88 -6.30 -14.12
N ARG A 565 -11.09 -6.84 -14.04
CA ARG A 565 -11.79 -7.43 -15.19
C ARG A 565 -11.92 -6.42 -16.34
N GLU A 566 -12.26 -5.19 -16.01
CA GLU A 566 -12.41 -4.09 -16.97
C GLU A 566 -11.09 -3.79 -17.69
N ASP A 567 -10.01 -3.60 -16.93
CA ASP A 567 -8.67 -3.35 -17.48
C ASP A 567 -8.21 -4.51 -18.39
N LEU A 568 -8.47 -5.76 -17.99
CA LEU A 568 -8.18 -6.93 -18.84
C LEU A 568 -8.97 -6.92 -20.15
N LEU A 569 -10.25 -6.53 -20.11
CA LEU A 569 -11.09 -6.44 -21.30
C LEU A 569 -10.66 -5.27 -22.21
N GLU A 570 -10.27 -4.12 -21.64
CA GLU A 570 -9.72 -2.99 -22.38
C GLU A 570 -8.40 -3.33 -23.10
N LEU A 571 -7.56 -4.18 -22.50
CA LEU A 571 -6.35 -4.71 -23.13
C LEU A 571 -6.63 -5.73 -24.26
N GLY A 572 -7.88 -6.17 -24.41
CA GLY A 572 -8.28 -7.20 -25.39
C GLY A 572 -8.23 -8.64 -24.86
N GLY A 573 -8.04 -8.83 -23.55
CA GLY A 573 -7.96 -10.13 -22.89
C GLY A 573 -6.65 -10.88 -23.11
N TYR A 574 -6.66 -12.18 -22.80
CA TYR A 574 -5.55 -13.08 -23.12
C TYR A 574 -5.42 -13.24 -24.63
N ARG A 575 -4.19 -13.25 -25.15
CA ARG A 575 -3.96 -13.58 -26.57
C ARG A 575 -4.46 -15.00 -26.88
N PRO A 576 -5.07 -15.27 -28.04
CA PRO A 576 -5.61 -16.57 -28.41
C PRO A 576 -4.49 -17.56 -28.80
N LEU A 577 -3.58 -17.81 -27.87
CA LEU A 577 -2.43 -18.70 -28.00
C LEU A 577 -2.69 -20.01 -27.26
N ARG A 578 -2.04 -21.09 -27.71
CA ARG A 578 -2.08 -22.40 -27.04
C ARG A 578 -1.18 -22.46 -25.81
N THR A 579 -0.10 -21.67 -25.80
CA THR A 579 0.85 -21.53 -24.70
C THR A 579 1.37 -20.10 -24.64
N SER A 580 1.91 -19.69 -23.50
CA SER A 580 2.50 -18.36 -23.29
C SER A 580 1.50 -17.19 -23.32
N GLU A 581 0.21 -17.47 -23.20
CA GLU A 581 -0.86 -16.49 -22.99
C GLU A 581 -0.59 -15.61 -21.76
N ASP A 582 -0.10 -16.21 -20.67
CA ASP A 582 0.30 -15.49 -19.45
C ASP A 582 1.43 -14.48 -19.71
N ARG A 583 2.44 -14.88 -20.48
CA ARG A 583 3.53 -13.97 -20.92
C ARG A 583 2.99 -12.87 -21.85
N GLY A 584 2.05 -13.21 -22.71
CA GLY A 584 1.39 -12.25 -23.61
C GLY A 584 0.70 -11.15 -22.83
N LEU A 585 -0.12 -11.52 -21.83
CA LEU A 585 -0.82 -10.56 -20.98
C LEU A 585 0.15 -9.63 -20.24
N LEU A 586 1.21 -10.17 -19.63
CA LEU A 586 2.22 -9.34 -18.94
C LEU A 586 2.87 -8.31 -19.88
N GLN A 587 3.15 -8.70 -21.13
CA GLN A 587 3.70 -7.78 -22.13
C GLN A 587 2.69 -6.73 -22.58
N ASP A 588 1.41 -7.10 -22.69
CA ASP A 588 0.36 -6.19 -23.14
C ASP A 588 0.02 -5.15 -22.05
N VAL A 589 0.01 -5.54 -20.77
CA VAL A 589 -0.07 -4.60 -19.63
C VAL A 589 1.08 -3.58 -19.69
N GLN A 590 2.32 -4.05 -19.87
CA GLN A 590 3.50 -3.17 -19.94
C GLN A 590 3.46 -2.23 -21.14
N ARG A 591 3.08 -2.73 -22.32
CA ARG A 591 2.94 -1.90 -23.53
C ARG A 591 1.81 -0.89 -23.40
N GLY A 592 0.77 -1.20 -22.63
CA GLY A 592 -0.29 -0.27 -22.24
C GLY A 592 0.11 0.76 -21.18
N GLY A 593 1.37 0.76 -20.74
CA GLY A 593 1.88 1.64 -19.68
C GLY A 593 1.45 1.24 -18.27
N GLY A 594 0.88 0.05 -18.11
CA GLY A 594 0.45 -0.49 -16.82
C GLY A 594 1.61 -1.06 -16.00
N ALA A 595 1.45 -1.06 -14.69
CA ALA A 595 2.40 -1.58 -13.74
C ALA A 595 2.05 -3.02 -13.33
N VAL A 596 3.09 -3.85 -13.14
CA VAL A 596 2.96 -5.20 -12.60
C VAL A 596 3.64 -5.26 -11.23
N TYR A 597 2.95 -5.82 -10.23
CA TYR A 597 3.49 -5.99 -8.88
C TYR A 597 3.63 -7.46 -8.49
N CYS A 598 4.80 -7.83 -7.97
CA CYS A 598 5.08 -9.16 -7.44
C CYS A 598 5.05 -9.12 -5.91
N THR A 599 4.11 -9.81 -5.27
CA THR A 599 4.05 -9.98 -3.81
C THR A 599 4.88 -11.18 -3.32
N HIS A 600 4.76 -11.57 -2.04
CA HIS A 600 5.45 -12.71 -1.44
C HIS A 600 4.96 -14.07 -1.96
N GLY A 601 5.77 -15.12 -1.84
CA GLY A 601 5.42 -16.48 -2.26
C GLY A 601 4.57 -17.31 -1.28
N LEU A 602 4.33 -16.83 -0.05
CA LEU A 602 3.48 -17.54 0.92
C LEU A 602 2.05 -17.75 0.40
N ASN A 603 1.39 -18.81 0.85
CA ASN A 603 0.07 -19.28 0.38
C ASN A 603 0.01 -19.75 -1.08
N PHE A 604 1.14 -20.02 -1.73
CA PHE A 604 1.17 -20.58 -3.08
C PHE A 604 2.29 -21.60 -3.23
N LEU A 605 1.97 -22.77 -3.79
CA LEU A 605 2.94 -23.80 -4.14
C LEU A 605 2.65 -24.31 -5.55
N VAL A 606 3.69 -24.33 -6.37
CA VAL A 606 3.64 -24.95 -7.69
C VAL A 606 3.84 -26.45 -7.57
N SER A 607 2.92 -27.22 -8.14
CA SER A 607 2.98 -28.67 -8.13
C SER A 607 3.58 -29.19 -9.43
N ARG A 608 4.85 -29.62 -9.37
CA ARG A 608 5.57 -30.12 -10.53
C ARG A 608 5.49 -31.64 -10.63
N ARG A 609 4.56 -32.08 -11.45
CA ARG A 609 4.26 -33.50 -11.75
C ARG A 609 5.13 -34.10 -12.86
N VAL A 610 5.15 -35.43 -12.91
CA VAL A 610 5.96 -36.23 -13.87
C VAL A 610 5.49 -36.07 -15.33
N GLN A 611 4.20 -35.83 -15.56
CA GLN A 611 3.59 -35.66 -16.89
C GLN A 611 2.57 -34.50 -16.88
N GLY A 612 2.23 -33.96 -18.07
CA GLY A 612 1.12 -33.01 -18.24
C GLY A 612 1.45 -31.53 -18.09
N HIS A 613 2.73 -31.16 -17.97
CA HIS A 613 3.17 -29.77 -17.85
C HIS A 613 3.49 -29.12 -19.18
N THR A 614 3.11 -27.85 -19.36
CA THR A 614 3.45 -27.04 -20.54
C THR A 614 4.88 -26.49 -20.52
N TRP A 615 5.50 -26.41 -19.34
CA TRP A 615 6.88 -25.91 -19.19
C TRP A 615 7.88 -27.08 -19.10
N ASN A 616 8.66 -27.38 -20.12
CA ASN A 616 9.61 -28.52 -20.12
C ASN A 616 10.99 -28.17 -19.54
N ALA A 617 11.08 -28.00 -18.22
CA ALA A 617 12.36 -27.89 -17.51
C ALA A 617 12.67 -29.19 -16.75
N ALA A 618 13.92 -29.68 -16.84
CA ALA A 618 14.33 -30.89 -16.12
C ALA A 618 14.23 -30.67 -14.60
N PRO A 619 13.81 -31.68 -13.79
CA PRO A 619 13.71 -31.54 -12.33
C PRO A 619 15.00 -31.03 -11.67
N THR A 620 16.15 -31.43 -12.21
CA THR A 620 17.49 -31.00 -11.76
C THR A 620 17.74 -29.49 -11.93
N SER A 621 17.04 -28.83 -12.86
CA SER A 621 17.13 -27.37 -13.02
C SER A 621 16.49 -26.61 -11.85
N PHE A 622 15.47 -27.20 -11.21
CA PHE A 622 14.82 -26.64 -10.01
C PHE A 622 15.68 -26.84 -8.75
N LEU A 623 16.53 -27.86 -8.74
CA LEU A 623 17.51 -28.08 -7.67
C LEU A 623 18.70 -27.10 -7.74
N ARG A 624 18.87 -26.37 -8.86
CA ARG A 624 19.85 -25.28 -8.95
C ARG A 624 19.25 -24.02 -8.31
N ASN A 625 19.99 -23.36 -7.42
CA ASN A 625 19.59 -22.12 -6.73
C ASN A 625 18.38 -22.24 -5.77
N ASN A 626 18.19 -23.39 -5.11
CA ASN A 626 17.27 -23.46 -3.96
C ASN A 626 17.94 -23.02 -2.66
N ASP A 627 17.15 -22.43 -1.75
CA ASP A 627 17.58 -22.10 -0.39
C ASP A 627 17.33 -23.26 0.57
N ARG A 628 16.19 -23.95 0.39
CA ARG A 628 15.74 -25.03 1.29
C ARG A 628 15.08 -26.15 0.51
N GLN A 629 15.18 -27.34 1.08
CA GLN A 629 14.53 -28.56 0.59
C GLN A 629 13.88 -29.29 1.76
N TRP A 630 12.69 -29.83 1.54
CA TRP A 630 11.97 -30.72 2.44
C TRP A 630 11.67 -32.01 1.68
N HIS A 631 12.35 -33.09 2.04
CA HIS A 631 12.16 -34.41 1.45
C HIS A 631 10.97 -35.12 2.07
N ARG A 632 10.17 -35.77 1.24
CA ARG A 632 8.95 -36.52 1.60
C ARG A 632 7.90 -35.69 2.31
N VAL A 633 7.84 -34.40 1.96
CA VAL A 633 6.87 -33.46 2.52
C VAL A 633 6.33 -32.62 1.37
N ASP A 634 5.08 -32.85 1.02
CA ASP A 634 4.28 -31.86 0.29
C ASP A 634 3.86 -30.78 1.30
N LEU A 635 4.50 -29.61 1.19
CA LEU A 635 4.22 -28.50 2.07
C LEU A 635 2.94 -27.75 1.67
N GLY A 636 2.21 -28.15 0.62
CA GLY A 636 0.99 -27.46 0.19
C GLY A 636 0.12 -27.03 1.37
N PRO A 637 -0.53 -27.95 2.10
CA PRO A 637 -1.35 -27.62 3.28
C PRO A 637 -0.62 -26.81 4.37
N ALA A 638 0.72 -26.87 4.40
CA ALA A 638 1.58 -26.23 5.38
C ALA A 638 2.09 -24.83 4.97
N ILE A 639 2.02 -24.43 3.70
CA ILE A 639 2.50 -23.12 3.19
C ILE A 639 1.53 -21.98 3.51
N ALA A 640 0.39 -22.31 4.12
CA ALA A 640 -0.40 -21.30 4.79
C ALA A 640 0.46 -20.63 5.87
N ALA A 641 0.37 -19.30 5.94
CA ALA A 641 1.12 -18.51 6.91
C ALA A 641 1.02 -19.10 8.34
N ASP A 642 -0.14 -19.64 8.71
CA ASP A 642 -0.40 -20.06 10.09
C ASP A 642 0.19 -21.43 10.46
N THR A 643 0.53 -22.25 9.47
CA THR A 643 1.00 -23.65 9.67
C THR A 643 2.47 -23.86 9.33
N LEU A 644 3.07 -22.96 8.56
CA LEU A 644 4.47 -23.07 8.13
C LEU A 644 5.43 -22.96 9.33
N GLU A 645 5.06 -22.16 10.32
CA GLU A 645 5.86 -21.94 11.52
C GLU A 645 6.18 -23.24 12.28
N ASP A 646 5.22 -24.15 12.41
CA ASP A 646 5.43 -25.42 13.13
C ASP A 646 6.49 -26.27 12.42
N HIS A 647 6.48 -26.26 11.09
CA HIS A 647 7.47 -26.93 10.25
C HIS A 647 8.86 -26.28 10.36
N LEU A 648 8.92 -24.95 10.45
CA LEU A 648 10.18 -24.22 10.65
C LEU A 648 10.78 -24.48 12.04
N ARG A 649 9.94 -24.57 13.09
CA ARG A 649 10.38 -24.82 14.47
C ARG A 649 10.84 -26.25 14.70
N ALA A 650 10.18 -27.25 14.11
CA ALA A 650 10.54 -28.67 14.25
C ALA A 650 12.00 -28.97 13.81
N ARG A 651 12.56 -28.17 12.88
CA ARG A 651 13.95 -28.31 12.41
C ARG A 651 15.03 -27.76 13.35
N LYS A 652 14.70 -26.95 14.36
CA LYS A 652 15.71 -26.55 15.37
C LYS A 652 16.26 -27.74 16.17
N GLY A 653 15.61 -28.92 16.09
CA GLY A 653 16.12 -30.18 16.63
C GLY A 653 17.04 -30.99 15.68
N THR A 654 17.30 -30.53 14.46
CA THR A 654 18.12 -31.24 13.47
C THR A 654 19.00 -30.26 12.68
N VAL A 655 19.91 -29.58 13.38
CA VAL A 655 21.07 -28.99 12.71
C VAL A 655 21.99 -30.14 12.33
N ALA A 656 21.88 -30.60 11.09
CA ALA A 656 22.93 -31.43 10.50
C ALA A 656 24.18 -30.56 10.39
N GLN A 657 25.20 -30.89 11.19
CA GLN A 657 26.57 -30.57 10.83
C GLN A 657 26.83 -31.12 9.43
N ARG A 658 27.10 -30.23 8.47
CA ARG A 658 28.04 -30.45 7.36
C ARG A 658 28.30 -29.15 6.63
#